data_AF-A0A178A5M7-F1
#
_entry.id   AF-A0A178A5M7-F1
#
_cell.length_a   1.000
_cell.length_b   1.000
_cell.length_c   1.000
_cell.angle_alpha   90.00
_cell.angle_beta   90.00
_cell.angle_gamma   90.00
#
_symmetry.space_group_name_H-M   'P 1'
#
loop_
_entity.id
_entity.type
_entity.pdbx_description
1 polymer ?
#
loop_
_entity_poly.entity_id
_entity_poly.type
_entity_poly.pdbx_seq_one_letter_code
_entity_poly.pdbx_strand_id
1 'polypeptide(L)'
;MNEQSAKIGWGGLKKDLAPAGSAITLLRQGLDATYTKGLGTHAHSEVIYDLQGEDFDFFESYIGIDQAVKAQASSATFEVWVDGKKKFTSDVFRANTEHEFIRVPITGAKEIKLVTTDAKQNGNTADHTVWGGAKFTLESSKPTLTIPKSVATKVGVPIDLQASYEAIDPEDGDLTDNVKVSGIDKVNFDKPGKYKITYSVTDSDGNKVSKKRTISVVNMEDFVYLSDIDWKSTQNSYTPKKDISISNNPLRLTNKDGNEIAYKKGIGAHSNSTIVYDLTNVDAAYLSAFVGVDRQMYGTIGSIVFQVYVDGEKQFDSGLMNSKDPQKLFEVDVSGAKELKIVVTDGGNGNGSDHATWGDAKLYLANIDVDTTELTERIEQAKQYEKDNYTESSYDALQEAISEAEKAVGNVETQEEVAEAVTLLQEAIDGLVKAKDPDPEINTTKLTKLIEQAKQYEKDSYTKGSYDALQEAISEAEKVVENAETQEKVSEAIKLLQKAIERLERIIEPEPDPKPDPEIDITELAKLIEHAKVYEQENYTETSFAALQEAISQSEKVVEKAKTQEEVTETITLLQKAIDGLERAPDPEPEPNPDPEIDTTELAKLIEHARVYEIDNFTETSFAALQQAISQAEKVMENPKSQAEVSEVMILLQKAIDELERVTKPEPDPEVDTSALSKLIEHAKSI
;
A
#
# COMPACT_ATOMS: atom_id res chain seq x y z
N MET A 1 -34.89 16.11 -29.31
CA MET A 1 -34.85 14.64 -29.18
C MET A 1 -36.00 14.02 -29.97
N ASN A 2 -35.81 12.80 -30.49
CA ASN A 2 -36.90 12.00 -31.07
C ASN A 2 -37.37 10.99 -30.04
N GLU A 3 -38.68 10.80 -29.96
CA GLU A 3 -39.30 9.73 -29.18
C GLU A 3 -38.94 8.37 -29.78
N GLN A 4 -38.67 7.40 -28.92
CA GLN A 4 -38.50 6.01 -29.30
C GLN A 4 -39.86 5.42 -29.72
N SER A 5 -40.93 5.81 -29.03
CA SER A 5 -42.31 5.47 -29.42
C SER A 5 -43.33 6.48 -28.87
N ALA A 6 -44.47 6.60 -29.55
CA ALA A 6 -45.61 7.36 -29.07
C ALA A 6 -46.93 6.67 -29.44
N LYS A 7 -47.81 6.51 -28.45
CA LYS A 7 -49.17 5.99 -28.61
C LYS A 7 -50.14 7.01 -28.04
N ILE A 8 -50.90 7.68 -28.91
CA ILE A 8 -51.81 8.76 -28.53
C ILE A 8 -53.24 8.38 -28.92
N GLY A 9 -54.20 8.57 -28.01
CA GLY A 9 -55.59 8.18 -28.22
C GLY A 9 -56.26 8.87 -29.41
N TRP A 10 -55.91 10.14 -29.66
CA TRP A 10 -56.44 10.93 -30.77
C TRP A 10 -55.43 11.96 -31.27
N GLY A 11 -55.47 12.31 -32.56
CA GLY A 11 -54.70 13.42 -33.15
C GLY A 11 -53.19 13.19 -33.37
N GLY A 12 -52.64 12.13 -32.76
CA GLY A 12 -51.21 11.82 -32.80
C GLY A 12 -50.37 12.76 -31.92
N LEU A 13 -49.07 12.48 -31.78
CA LEU A 13 -48.16 13.33 -31.03
C LEU A 13 -47.90 14.61 -31.82
N LYS A 14 -48.04 15.76 -31.17
CA LYS A 14 -47.72 17.07 -31.75
C LYS A 14 -46.53 17.67 -31.02
N LYS A 15 -45.44 17.92 -31.74
CA LYS A 15 -44.27 18.65 -31.21
C LYS A 15 -44.51 20.14 -31.39
N ASP A 16 -44.32 20.90 -30.31
CA ASP A 16 -44.46 22.37 -30.23
C ASP A 16 -45.86 22.92 -30.60
N LEU A 17 -46.86 22.04 -30.66
CA LEU A 17 -48.25 22.39 -30.96
C LEU A 17 -49.18 21.63 -30.01
N ALA A 18 -50.32 22.25 -29.71
CA ALA A 18 -51.42 21.61 -29.00
C ALA A 18 -52.03 20.49 -29.85
N PRO A 19 -52.85 19.59 -29.26
CA PRO A 19 -53.50 18.48 -29.97
C PRO A 19 -54.37 18.93 -31.14
N ALA A 20 -54.99 20.11 -31.01
CA ALA A 20 -55.80 20.74 -32.05
C ALA A 20 -54.97 21.41 -33.17
N GLY A 21 -53.64 21.46 -33.05
CA GLY A 21 -52.74 22.13 -33.99
C GLY A 21 -52.54 23.63 -33.73
N SER A 22 -53.11 24.18 -32.66
CA SER A 22 -52.86 25.54 -32.17
C SER A 22 -51.57 25.62 -31.35
N ALA A 23 -51.18 26.84 -30.94
CA ALA A 23 -50.10 27.01 -29.96
C ALA A 23 -50.49 26.39 -28.61
N ILE A 24 -49.53 25.75 -27.94
CA ILE A 24 -49.71 25.17 -26.60
C ILE A 24 -50.06 26.29 -25.63
N THR A 25 -51.25 26.24 -25.04
CA THR A 25 -51.72 27.28 -24.13
C THR A 25 -52.33 26.66 -22.89
N LEU A 26 -51.81 27.00 -21.72
CA LEU A 26 -52.26 26.49 -20.42
C LEU A 26 -52.86 27.62 -19.57
N LEU A 27 -53.73 27.28 -18.62
CA LEU A 27 -54.24 28.25 -17.65
C LEU A 27 -53.17 28.57 -16.61
N ARG A 28 -52.91 29.86 -16.37
CA ARG A 28 -52.03 30.39 -15.31
C ARG A 28 -52.65 31.62 -14.66
N GLN A 29 -52.99 31.52 -13.37
CA GLN A 29 -53.61 32.60 -12.59
C GLN A 29 -54.84 33.20 -13.29
N GLY A 30 -55.69 32.34 -13.86
CA GLY A 30 -56.88 32.73 -14.61
C GLY A 30 -56.61 33.31 -16.00
N LEU A 31 -55.37 33.30 -16.49
CA LEU A 31 -54.96 33.83 -17.79
C LEU A 31 -54.36 32.75 -18.69
N ASP A 32 -54.37 32.99 -20.00
CA ASP A 32 -53.76 32.12 -21.00
C ASP A 32 -52.21 32.29 -20.97
N ALA A 33 -51.48 31.20 -20.73
CA ALA A 33 -50.03 31.11 -20.79
C ALA A 33 -49.59 30.24 -21.97
N THR A 34 -48.98 30.86 -22.99
CA THR A 34 -48.58 30.18 -24.22
C THR A 34 -47.11 29.74 -24.17
N TYR A 35 -46.84 28.52 -24.63
CA TYR A 35 -45.51 27.92 -24.70
C TYR A 35 -45.11 27.69 -26.16
N THR A 36 -43.90 28.12 -26.53
CA THR A 36 -43.34 27.93 -27.88
C THR A 36 -42.78 26.53 -28.10
N LYS A 37 -42.52 25.79 -27.02
CA LYS A 37 -41.97 24.44 -27.01
C LYS A 37 -42.83 23.55 -26.13
N GLY A 38 -42.94 22.27 -26.48
CA GLY A 38 -43.64 21.28 -25.67
C GLY A 38 -44.23 20.12 -26.48
N LEU A 39 -45.04 19.30 -25.82
CA LEU A 39 -45.71 18.15 -26.43
C LEU A 39 -47.23 18.28 -26.27
N GLY A 40 -47.96 18.28 -27.38
CA GLY A 40 -49.41 18.12 -27.38
C GLY A 40 -49.81 16.67 -27.59
N THR A 41 -50.63 16.17 -26.67
CA THR A 41 -51.15 14.79 -26.64
C THR A 41 -52.64 14.75 -26.37
N HIS A 42 -53.26 13.59 -26.54
CA HIS A 42 -54.63 13.37 -26.13
C HIS A 42 -54.68 12.12 -25.25
N ALA A 43 -55.31 12.22 -24.07
CA ALA A 43 -55.44 11.07 -23.18
C ALA A 43 -56.33 9.97 -23.82
N HIS A 44 -56.06 8.67 -23.64
CA HIS A 44 -54.84 8.09 -23.06
C HIS A 44 -53.63 8.25 -23.99
N SER A 45 -52.49 8.65 -23.45
CA SER A 45 -51.23 8.78 -24.21
C SER A 45 -50.04 8.16 -23.49
N GLU A 46 -49.10 7.62 -24.25
CA GLU A 46 -47.77 7.19 -23.79
C GLU A 46 -46.71 7.67 -24.79
N VAL A 47 -45.70 8.39 -24.31
CA VAL A 47 -44.56 8.86 -25.11
C VAL A 47 -43.28 8.41 -24.41
N ILE A 48 -42.42 7.67 -25.11
CA ILE A 48 -41.20 7.05 -24.57
C ILE A 48 -39.98 7.66 -25.23
N TYR A 49 -38.97 8.02 -24.43
CA TYR A 49 -37.65 8.45 -24.88
C TYR A 49 -36.57 7.51 -24.33
N ASP A 50 -35.64 7.15 -25.21
CA ASP A 50 -34.40 6.45 -24.86
C ASP A 50 -33.39 7.49 -24.34
N LEU A 51 -32.89 7.27 -23.14
CA LEU A 51 -31.90 8.10 -22.45
C LEU A 51 -30.56 7.38 -22.29
N GLN A 52 -30.38 6.20 -22.89
CA GLN A 52 -29.16 5.45 -22.73
C GLN A 52 -27.95 6.20 -23.29
N GLY A 53 -27.00 6.53 -22.40
CA GLY A 53 -25.78 7.26 -22.74
C GLY A 53 -25.92 8.78 -22.66
N GLU A 54 -27.11 9.27 -22.32
CA GLU A 54 -27.34 10.67 -21.99
C GLU A 54 -27.09 10.90 -20.48
N ASP A 55 -26.72 12.12 -20.12
CA ASP A 55 -26.28 12.53 -18.79
C ASP A 55 -27.29 13.43 -18.05
N PHE A 56 -28.54 13.50 -18.52
CA PHE A 56 -29.55 14.39 -17.95
C PHE A 56 -29.87 14.11 -16.47
N ASP A 57 -30.08 15.19 -15.72
CA ASP A 57 -30.40 15.14 -14.29
C ASP A 57 -31.91 15.21 -14.02
N PHE A 58 -32.63 16.04 -14.77
CA PHE A 58 -34.05 16.26 -14.56
C PHE A 58 -34.85 16.30 -15.86
N PHE A 59 -36.09 15.84 -15.79
CA PHE A 59 -37.16 16.16 -16.73
C PHE A 59 -38.05 17.26 -16.13
N GLU A 60 -38.27 18.34 -16.87
CA GLU A 60 -39.06 19.49 -16.45
C GLU A 60 -40.19 19.79 -17.44
N SER A 61 -41.39 20.10 -16.95
CA SER A 61 -42.50 20.56 -17.79
C SER A 61 -43.60 21.27 -16.99
N TYR A 62 -44.35 22.14 -17.65
CA TYR A 62 -45.67 22.57 -17.19
C TYR A 62 -46.75 21.65 -17.76
N ILE A 63 -47.54 21.02 -16.90
CA ILE A 63 -48.59 20.07 -17.30
C ILE A 63 -49.98 20.68 -17.16
N GLY A 64 -50.91 20.27 -18.03
CA GLY A 64 -52.32 20.62 -17.91
C GLY A 64 -53.15 20.41 -19.18
N ILE A 65 -54.37 20.93 -19.17
CA ILE A 65 -55.30 20.87 -20.31
C ILE A 65 -55.16 22.13 -21.17
N ASP A 66 -55.03 21.93 -22.48
CA ASP A 66 -54.90 23.02 -23.44
C ASP A 66 -56.14 23.93 -23.47
N GLN A 67 -55.93 25.23 -23.52
CA GLN A 67 -57.01 26.22 -23.46
C GLN A 67 -57.88 26.27 -24.72
N ALA A 68 -57.53 25.57 -25.80
CA ALA A 68 -58.43 25.38 -26.95
C ALA A 68 -59.72 24.62 -26.58
N VAL A 69 -59.71 23.84 -25.48
CA VAL A 69 -60.88 23.09 -24.99
C VAL A 69 -61.46 23.65 -23.70
N LYS A 70 -61.19 24.92 -23.36
CA LYS A 70 -61.60 25.55 -22.09
C LYS A 70 -63.12 25.52 -21.77
N ALA A 71 -63.96 25.34 -22.79
CA ALA A 71 -65.41 25.23 -22.65
C ALA A 71 -65.94 23.78 -22.65
N GLN A 72 -65.04 22.80 -22.71
CA GLN A 72 -65.38 21.38 -22.75
C GLN A 72 -65.17 20.72 -21.39
N ALA A 73 -65.87 19.62 -21.17
CA ALA A 73 -65.67 18.79 -19.98
C ALA A 73 -64.45 17.89 -20.19
N SER A 74 -63.23 18.43 -20.10
CA SER A 74 -61.97 17.67 -20.14
C SER A 74 -61.59 17.13 -18.76
N SER A 75 -60.94 15.98 -18.71
CA SER A 75 -60.46 15.36 -17.47
C SER A 75 -59.28 14.42 -17.74
N ALA A 76 -58.08 14.77 -17.29
CA ALA A 76 -56.91 13.90 -17.44
C ALA A 76 -55.97 13.92 -16.23
N THR A 77 -55.13 12.89 -16.09
CA THR A 77 -53.98 12.90 -15.18
C THR A 77 -52.67 12.73 -15.95
N PHE A 78 -51.57 13.15 -15.34
CA PHE A 78 -50.21 13.04 -15.88
C PHE A 78 -49.38 12.10 -15.02
N GLU A 79 -48.58 11.25 -15.64
CA GLU A 79 -47.61 10.39 -14.95
C GLU A 79 -46.25 10.45 -15.65
N VAL A 80 -45.18 10.40 -14.85
CA VAL A 80 -43.81 10.24 -15.35
C VAL A 80 -43.25 8.94 -14.79
N TRP A 81 -42.78 8.07 -15.68
CA TRP A 81 -42.15 6.80 -15.37
C TRP A 81 -40.69 6.83 -15.81
N VAL A 82 -39.80 6.35 -14.96
CA VAL A 82 -38.34 6.29 -15.20
C VAL A 82 -37.89 4.86 -14.96
N ASP A 83 -37.29 4.23 -15.96
CA ASP A 83 -36.86 2.81 -15.95
C ASP A 83 -37.95 1.86 -15.40
N GLY A 84 -39.18 2.02 -15.89
CA GLY A 84 -40.32 1.20 -15.48
C GLY A 84 -40.89 1.52 -14.09
N LYS A 85 -40.36 2.51 -13.35
CA LYS A 85 -40.89 2.96 -12.05
C LYS A 85 -41.63 4.28 -12.17
N LYS A 86 -42.86 4.36 -11.66
CA LYS A 86 -43.61 5.62 -11.59
C LYS A 86 -42.93 6.56 -10.58
N LYS A 87 -42.50 7.74 -11.04
CA LYS A 87 -41.85 8.77 -10.22
C LYS A 87 -42.76 9.95 -9.90
N PHE A 88 -43.75 10.21 -10.76
CA PHE A 88 -44.70 11.29 -10.57
C PHE A 88 -46.11 10.85 -11.01
N THR A 89 -47.12 11.35 -10.31
CA THR A 89 -48.52 11.32 -10.70
C THR A 89 -49.16 12.63 -10.29
N SER A 90 -49.96 13.23 -11.17
CA SER A 90 -50.71 14.43 -10.85
C SER A 90 -52.08 14.14 -10.26
N ASP A 91 -52.70 15.17 -9.69
CA ASP A 91 -54.16 15.22 -9.53
C ASP A 91 -54.88 15.30 -10.89
N VAL A 92 -56.22 15.23 -10.87
CA VAL A 92 -57.03 15.34 -12.08
C VAL A 92 -57.09 16.79 -12.57
N PHE A 93 -56.61 17.00 -13.79
CA PHE A 93 -56.72 18.26 -14.50
C PHE A 93 -58.04 18.35 -15.27
N ARG A 94 -58.71 19.48 -15.12
CA ARG A 94 -59.86 19.91 -15.92
C ARG A 94 -59.48 21.11 -16.77
N ALA A 95 -60.37 21.47 -17.70
CA ALA A 95 -60.23 22.67 -18.54
C ALA A 95 -59.95 23.97 -17.76
N ASN A 96 -60.43 24.07 -16.51
CA ASN A 96 -60.23 25.22 -15.61
C ASN A 96 -59.21 24.98 -14.49
N THR A 97 -58.47 23.86 -14.52
CA THR A 97 -57.38 23.62 -13.58
C THR A 97 -56.15 24.42 -14.02
N GLU A 98 -55.58 25.18 -13.09
CA GLU A 98 -54.30 25.88 -13.27
C GLU A 98 -53.19 24.87 -13.58
N HIS A 99 -52.27 25.21 -14.48
CA HIS A 99 -51.15 24.33 -14.77
C HIS A 99 -50.27 24.08 -13.54
N GLU A 100 -49.55 22.95 -13.56
CA GLU A 100 -48.57 22.60 -12.55
C GLU A 100 -47.19 22.48 -13.19
N PHE A 101 -46.16 23.00 -12.52
CA PHE A 101 -44.78 22.76 -12.89
C PHE A 101 -44.30 21.47 -12.22
N ILE A 102 -43.71 20.59 -13.01
CA ILE A 102 -43.11 19.36 -12.53
C ILE A 102 -41.62 19.33 -12.86
N ARG A 103 -40.86 18.75 -11.94
CA ARG A 103 -39.42 18.48 -12.07
C ARG A 103 -39.14 17.11 -11.49
N VAL A 104 -38.70 16.18 -12.34
CA VAL A 104 -38.53 14.76 -12.00
C VAL A 104 -37.07 14.35 -12.17
N PRO A 105 -36.39 13.83 -11.13
CA PRO A 105 -35.02 13.34 -11.25
C PRO A 105 -34.91 12.12 -12.18
N ILE A 106 -33.95 12.16 -13.10
CA ILE A 106 -33.67 11.13 -14.11
C ILE A 106 -32.18 10.79 -14.27
N THR A 107 -31.30 11.25 -13.37
CA THR A 107 -29.87 10.94 -13.42
C THR A 107 -29.62 9.44 -13.58
N GLY A 108 -28.88 9.06 -14.63
CA GLY A 108 -28.53 7.68 -14.97
C GLY A 108 -29.69 6.82 -15.52
N ALA A 109 -30.84 7.40 -15.81
CA ALA A 109 -31.97 6.69 -16.39
C ALA A 109 -31.66 6.21 -17.82
N LYS A 110 -32.23 5.08 -18.21
CA LYS A 110 -32.15 4.56 -19.59
C LYS A 110 -33.41 4.85 -20.38
N GLU A 111 -34.54 4.97 -19.71
CA GLU A 111 -35.82 5.22 -20.34
C GLU A 111 -36.66 6.18 -19.48
N ILE A 112 -37.32 7.14 -20.14
CA ILE A 112 -38.42 7.91 -19.56
C ILE A 112 -39.69 7.72 -20.39
N LYS A 113 -40.81 7.53 -19.69
CA LYS A 113 -42.14 7.41 -20.27
C LYS A 113 -43.10 8.44 -19.68
N LEU A 114 -43.60 9.31 -20.53
CA LEU A 114 -44.59 10.35 -20.23
C LEU A 114 -45.99 9.82 -20.55
N VAL A 115 -46.87 9.77 -19.57
CA VAL A 115 -48.20 9.16 -19.69
C VAL A 115 -49.27 10.19 -19.37
N THR A 116 -50.36 10.21 -20.14
CA THR A 116 -51.59 10.87 -19.72
C THR A 116 -52.77 9.90 -19.75
N THR A 117 -53.63 9.96 -18.73
CA THR A 117 -54.79 9.06 -18.60
C THR A 117 -56.10 9.84 -18.67
N ASP A 118 -57.21 9.18 -18.99
CA ASP A 118 -58.57 9.77 -19.05
C ASP A 118 -59.21 10.05 -17.67
N ALA A 119 -58.43 9.87 -16.59
CA ALA A 119 -58.87 9.96 -15.20
C ALA A 119 -60.10 9.09 -14.82
N LYS A 120 -60.59 8.23 -15.73
CA LYS A 120 -61.79 7.40 -15.59
C LYS A 120 -63.07 8.14 -15.20
N GLN A 121 -63.22 9.42 -15.57
CA GLN A 121 -64.40 10.22 -15.16
C GLN A 121 -65.46 10.38 -16.26
N ASN A 122 -65.06 10.60 -17.50
CA ASN A 122 -65.93 10.98 -18.61
C ASN A 122 -65.50 10.36 -19.97
N GLY A 123 -64.69 9.29 -19.92
CA GLY A 123 -63.99 8.78 -21.09
C GLY A 123 -62.94 9.78 -21.58
N ASN A 124 -62.57 9.72 -22.86
CA ASN A 124 -61.55 10.61 -23.43
C ASN A 124 -62.14 11.85 -24.14
N THR A 125 -63.19 12.46 -23.59
CA THR A 125 -63.84 13.58 -24.28
C THR A 125 -63.04 14.87 -24.08
N ALA A 126 -62.41 15.36 -25.16
CA ALA A 126 -61.66 16.61 -25.19
C ALA A 126 -60.48 16.69 -24.21
N ASP A 127 -59.83 15.56 -23.92
CA ASP A 127 -58.66 15.48 -23.04
C ASP A 127 -57.38 15.91 -23.76
N HIS A 128 -57.36 17.16 -24.20
CA HIS A 128 -56.23 17.77 -24.88
C HIS A 128 -55.13 18.09 -23.86
N THR A 129 -54.33 17.08 -23.53
CA THR A 129 -53.23 17.18 -22.57
C THR A 129 -51.99 17.78 -23.22
N VAL A 130 -51.28 18.63 -22.47
CA VAL A 130 -50.04 19.25 -22.94
C VAL A 130 -48.94 19.17 -21.88
N TRP A 131 -47.73 18.93 -22.36
CA TRP A 131 -46.47 19.06 -21.62
C TRP A 131 -45.78 20.33 -22.11
N GLY A 132 -46.20 21.48 -21.60
CA GLY A 132 -45.69 22.81 -21.94
C GLY A 132 -44.24 22.98 -21.49
N GLY A 133 -43.39 23.50 -22.37
CA GLY A 133 -41.97 23.74 -22.08
C GLY A 133 -41.17 22.48 -21.73
N ALA A 134 -41.63 21.28 -22.11
CA ALA A 134 -40.99 20.02 -21.77
C ALA A 134 -39.51 19.97 -22.22
N LYS A 135 -38.60 19.72 -21.28
CA LYS A 135 -37.15 19.67 -21.51
C LYS A 135 -36.45 18.69 -20.56
N PHE A 136 -35.27 18.24 -20.96
CA PHE A 136 -34.28 17.62 -20.08
C PHE A 136 -33.21 18.66 -19.72
N THR A 137 -32.71 18.64 -18.49
CA THR A 137 -31.69 19.58 -18.00
C THR A 137 -30.50 18.83 -17.39
N LEU A 138 -29.32 19.42 -17.57
CA LEU A 138 -28.05 19.05 -16.94
C LEU A 138 -27.78 20.10 -15.87
N GLU A 139 -27.53 19.66 -14.63
CA GLU A 139 -27.12 20.53 -13.52
C GLU A 139 -25.94 19.95 -12.72
N SER A 140 -25.46 18.74 -13.03
CA SER A 140 -24.32 18.12 -12.35
C SER A 140 -23.13 17.91 -13.30
N SER A 141 -22.67 18.97 -13.96
CA SER A 141 -21.51 18.82 -14.84
C SER A 141 -20.23 18.58 -14.02
N LYS A 142 -19.24 17.90 -14.59
CA LYS A 142 -17.99 17.61 -13.87
C LYS A 142 -17.04 18.81 -13.94
N PRO A 143 -16.28 19.09 -12.88
CA PRO A 143 -15.27 20.15 -12.92
C PRO A 143 -14.22 19.92 -14.01
N THR A 144 -13.85 21.01 -14.70
CA THR A 144 -12.70 21.04 -15.58
C THR A 144 -11.44 21.36 -14.77
N LEU A 145 -10.60 20.34 -14.55
CA LEU A 145 -9.32 20.48 -13.85
C LEU A 145 -8.17 20.67 -14.83
N THR A 146 -7.43 21.77 -14.73
CA THR A 146 -6.20 22.06 -15.48
C THR A 146 -5.00 21.98 -14.54
N ILE A 147 -3.98 21.21 -14.94
CA ILE A 147 -2.77 20.98 -14.12
C ILE A 147 -1.50 21.29 -14.92
N PRO A 148 -0.37 21.55 -14.25
CA PRO A 148 0.92 21.73 -14.91
C PRO A 148 1.37 20.48 -15.69
N LYS A 149 2.10 20.68 -16.79
CA LYS A 149 2.68 19.59 -17.60
C LYS A 149 3.72 18.78 -16.79
N SER A 150 3.84 17.48 -17.05
CA SER A 150 4.95 16.65 -16.54
C SER A 150 6.31 17.22 -16.94
N VAL A 151 7.33 16.98 -16.12
CA VAL A 151 8.69 17.53 -16.32
C VAL A 151 9.74 16.51 -15.89
N ALA A 152 10.94 16.63 -16.43
CA ALA A 152 12.12 15.95 -15.90
C ALA A 152 13.05 16.91 -15.14
N THR A 153 13.83 16.32 -14.25
CA THR A 153 15.04 16.90 -13.66
C THR A 153 16.14 15.83 -13.58
N LYS A 154 17.37 16.26 -13.29
CA LYS A 154 18.51 15.36 -13.10
C LYS A 154 18.63 14.98 -11.64
N VAL A 155 19.26 13.83 -11.36
CA VAL A 155 19.62 13.44 -9.99
C VAL A 155 20.39 14.58 -9.30
N GLY A 156 19.99 14.91 -8.08
CA GLY A 156 20.55 15.97 -7.25
C GLY A 156 20.14 17.39 -7.64
N VAL A 157 19.25 17.57 -8.63
CA VAL A 157 18.79 18.89 -9.09
C VAL A 157 17.32 19.09 -8.72
N PRO A 158 17.03 19.79 -7.60
CA PRO A 158 15.65 20.08 -7.20
C PRO A 158 15.01 21.10 -8.14
N ILE A 159 13.70 20.94 -8.36
CA ILE A 159 12.87 21.88 -9.13
C ILE A 159 11.66 22.32 -8.30
N ASP A 160 11.14 23.51 -8.60
CA ASP A 160 9.92 23.99 -7.97
C ASP A 160 8.71 23.20 -8.48
N LEU A 161 8.02 22.56 -7.54
CA LEU A 161 6.82 21.77 -7.79
C LEU A 161 5.54 22.59 -7.61
N GLN A 162 5.64 23.78 -7.01
CA GLN A 162 4.53 24.73 -6.88
C GLN A 162 4.27 25.38 -8.23
N ALA A 163 3.31 24.83 -8.98
CA ALA A 163 2.88 25.38 -10.25
C ALA A 163 1.38 25.58 -10.25
N SER A 164 0.92 26.62 -10.96
CA SER A 164 -0.49 27.00 -11.00
C SER A 164 -1.35 25.89 -11.62
N TYR A 165 -2.41 25.52 -10.93
CA TYR A 165 -3.50 24.67 -11.40
C TYR A 165 -4.80 25.44 -11.25
N GLU A 166 -5.84 24.99 -11.95
CA GLU A 166 -7.15 25.63 -11.96
C GLU A 166 -8.23 24.54 -12.00
N ALA A 167 -9.33 24.74 -11.29
CA ALA A 167 -10.51 23.90 -11.38
C ALA A 167 -11.76 24.77 -11.57
N ILE A 168 -12.37 24.71 -12.74
CA ILE A 168 -13.59 25.47 -13.05
C ILE A 168 -14.74 24.51 -13.26
N ASP A 169 -15.84 24.79 -12.57
CA ASP A 169 -17.10 24.11 -12.71
C ASP A 169 -18.18 25.06 -13.24
N PRO A 170 -18.98 24.67 -14.24
CA PRO A 170 -20.06 25.49 -14.78
C PRO A 170 -21.13 25.91 -13.76
N GLU A 171 -21.41 25.08 -12.76
CA GLU A 171 -22.45 25.31 -11.76
C GLU A 171 -21.90 25.89 -10.45
N ASP A 172 -20.77 25.36 -9.98
CA ASP A 172 -20.13 25.81 -8.73
C ASP A 172 -19.14 26.96 -8.90
N GLY A 173 -18.71 27.26 -10.13
CA GLY A 173 -17.74 28.30 -10.43
C GLY A 173 -16.29 27.86 -10.21
N ASP A 174 -15.47 28.74 -9.61
CA ASP A 174 -14.04 28.45 -9.39
C ASP A 174 -13.85 27.60 -8.12
N LEU A 175 -13.42 26.36 -8.33
CA LEU A 175 -13.13 25.35 -7.30
C LEU A 175 -11.62 25.21 -7.03
N THR A 176 -10.77 26.10 -7.52
CA THR A 176 -9.31 25.96 -7.45
C THR A 176 -8.80 25.78 -6.01
N ASP A 177 -9.36 26.49 -5.05
CA ASP A 177 -9.00 26.38 -3.62
C ASP A 177 -9.40 25.03 -2.99
N ASN A 178 -10.33 24.30 -3.62
CA ASN A 178 -10.79 22.99 -3.17
C ASN A 178 -9.98 21.83 -3.78
N VAL A 179 -9.01 22.12 -4.65
CA VAL A 179 -8.14 21.10 -5.25
C VAL A 179 -7.21 20.53 -4.18
N LYS A 180 -7.28 19.21 -3.99
CA LYS A 180 -6.39 18.44 -3.14
C LYS A 180 -5.21 17.94 -3.97
N VAL A 181 -4.00 18.32 -3.54
CA VAL A 181 -2.73 17.90 -4.15
C VAL A 181 -2.04 16.91 -3.21
N SER A 182 -1.55 15.80 -3.76
CA SER A 182 -0.87 14.74 -3.02
C SER A 182 0.33 14.20 -3.79
N GLY A 183 1.35 13.71 -3.06
CA GLY A 183 2.56 13.11 -3.65
C GLY A 183 3.72 14.08 -3.88
N ILE A 184 3.57 15.38 -3.57
CA ILE A 184 4.66 16.37 -3.68
C ILE A 184 5.80 16.05 -2.71
N ASP A 185 5.44 15.72 -1.47
CA ASP A 185 6.34 15.34 -0.37
C ASP A 185 7.11 14.04 -0.64
N LYS A 186 6.63 13.22 -1.57
CA LYS A 186 7.26 11.95 -1.96
C LYS A 186 8.33 12.10 -3.03
N VAL A 187 8.45 13.28 -3.66
CA VAL A 187 9.44 13.49 -4.73
C VAL A 187 10.85 13.53 -4.13
N ASN A 188 11.67 12.55 -4.47
CA ASN A 188 13.07 12.49 -4.05
C ASN A 188 13.99 12.82 -5.24
N PHE A 189 14.62 13.99 -5.19
CA PHE A 189 15.50 14.47 -6.26
C PHE A 189 16.86 13.77 -6.31
N ASP A 190 17.26 13.04 -5.27
CA ASP A 190 18.54 12.34 -5.19
C ASP A 190 18.46 10.88 -5.68
N LYS A 191 17.26 10.39 -5.96
CA LYS A 191 17.04 9.03 -6.48
C LYS A 191 16.42 9.09 -7.89
N PRO A 192 17.00 8.42 -8.89
CA PRO A 192 16.34 8.24 -10.18
C PRO A 192 14.97 7.61 -9.98
N GLY A 193 13.94 8.15 -10.65
CA GLY A 193 12.58 7.69 -10.43
C GLY A 193 11.52 8.60 -11.03
N LYS A 194 10.31 8.05 -11.19
CA LYS A 194 9.12 8.79 -11.59
C LYS A 194 8.23 8.98 -10.37
N TYR A 195 7.98 10.22 -10.04
CA TYR A 195 7.16 10.60 -8.90
C TYR A 195 5.85 11.20 -9.40
N LYS A 196 4.71 10.59 -9.01
CA LYS A 196 3.38 11.00 -9.45
C LYS A 196 2.79 11.99 -8.45
N ILE A 197 2.41 13.17 -8.93
CA ILE A 197 1.65 14.17 -8.16
C ILE A 197 0.20 14.12 -8.64
N THR A 198 -0.72 13.88 -7.71
CA THR A 198 -2.16 13.76 -8.01
C THR A 198 -2.92 14.99 -7.55
N TYR A 199 -3.68 15.58 -8.48
CA TYR A 199 -4.60 16.68 -8.26
C TYR A 199 -6.02 16.11 -8.32
N SER A 200 -6.86 16.43 -7.34
CA SER A 200 -8.25 16.00 -7.33
C SER A 200 -9.16 17.06 -6.75
N VAL A 201 -10.35 17.19 -7.31
CA VAL A 201 -11.39 18.09 -6.81
C VAL A 201 -12.74 17.40 -6.92
N THR A 202 -13.62 17.74 -5.99
CA THR A 202 -15.01 17.28 -5.96
C THR A 202 -15.90 18.51 -5.87
N ASP A 203 -16.90 18.58 -6.73
CA ASP A 203 -17.90 19.64 -6.76
C ASP A 203 -18.95 19.46 -5.64
N SER A 204 -19.93 20.37 -5.56
CA SER A 204 -20.98 20.33 -4.54
C SER A 204 -21.99 19.20 -4.75
N ASP A 205 -22.14 18.72 -5.99
CA ASP A 205 -23.01 17.60 -6.38
C ASP A 205 -22.35 16.22 -6.20
N GLY A 206 -21.06 16.19 -5.86
CA GLY A 206 -20.28 14.98 -5.59
C GLY A 206 -19.54 14.40 -6.80
N ASN A 207 -19.54 15.08 -7.95
CA ASN A 207 -18.69 14.68 -9.07
C ASN A 207 -17.22 14.93 -8.75
N LYS A 208 -16.41 13.90 -8.98
CA LYS A 208 -14.97 13.96 -8.75
C LYS A 208 -14.21 13.90 -10.07
N VAL A 209 -13.22 14.76 -10.21
CA VAL A 209 -12.21 14.70 -11.26
C VAL A 209 -10.82 14.55 -10.64
N SER A 210 -9.94 13.80 -11.31
CA SER A 210 -8.54 13.66 -10.92
C SER A 210 -7.64 13.66 -12.14
N LYS A 211 -6.49 14.34 -12.02
CA LYS A 211 -5.41 14.34 -13.00
C LYS A 211 -4.07 14.15 -12.31
N LYS A 212 -3.12 13.55 -13.02
CA LYS A 212 -1.78 13.25 -12.53
C LYS A 212 -0.73 13.97 -13.36
N ARG A 213 0.28 14.51 -12.69
CA ARG A 213 1.53 15.04 -13.26
C ARG A 213 2.67 14.13 -12.82
N THR A 214 3.62 13.86 -13.71
CA THR A 214 4.80 13.04 -13.39
C THR A 214 6.05 13.93 -13.33
N ILE A 215 6.86 13.74 -12.29
CA ILE A 215 8.20 14.31 -12.15
C ILE A 215 9.20 13.19 -12.35
N SER A 216 9.99 13.25 -13.41
CA SER A 216 11.02 12.25 -13.71
C SER A 216 12.38 12.74 -13.22
N VAL A 217 13.00 12.05 -12.27
CA VAL A 217 14.39 12.27 -11.86
C VAL A 217 15.26 11.30 -12.65
N VAL A 218 16.15 11.84 -13.47
CA VAL A 218 16.82 11.11 -14.55
C VAL A 218 18.29 10.90 -14.23
N ASN A 219 18.76 9.66 -14.39
CA ASN A 219 20.18 9.36 -14.41
C ASN A 219 20.75 9.69 -15.80
N MET A 220 21.65 10.66 -15.89
CA MET A 220 22.28 11.07 -17.15
C MET A 220 23.33 10.07 -17.67
N GLU A 221 23.50 8.93 -17.00
CA GLU A 221 24.27 7.79 -17.50
C GLU A 221 23.43 6.79 -18.31
N ASP A 222 22.10 6.82 -18.16
CA ASP A 222 21.19 5.99 -18.94
C ASP A 222 20.69 6.73 -20.19
N PHE A 223 21.28 6.38 -21.33
CA PHE A 223 20.97 7.00 -22.60
C PHE A 223 21.14 6.04 -23.75
N VAL A 224 20.46 6.38 -24.85
CA VAL A 224 20.69 5.83 -26.17
C VAL A 224 21.16 6.92 -27.10
N TYR A 225 22.03 6.59 -28.06
CA TYR A 225 22.40 7.56 -29.08
C TYR A 225 21.25 7.74 -30.06
N LEU A 226 20.98 8.99 -30.43
CA LEU A 226 19.93 9.32 -31.38
C LEU A 226 20.22 8.75 -32.79
N SER A 227 21.49 8.47 -33.09
CA SER A 227 21.90 7.76 -34.29
C SER A 227 21.59 6.26 -34.26
N ASP A 228 21.40 5.65 -33.09
CA ASP A 228 21.00 4.25 -32.95
C ASP A 228 19.48 4.04 -33.03
N ILE A 229 18.71 5.14 -32.95
CA ILE A 229 17.25 5.12 -33.13
C ILE A 229 16.90 5.35 -34.60
N ASP A 230 15.91 4.63 -35.11
CA ASP A 230 15.35 4.91 -36.43
C ASP A 230 14.43 6.13 -36.39
N TRP A 231 14.72 7.11 -37.24
CA TRP A 231 13.84 8.25 -37.43
C TRP A 231 12.55 7.82 -38.14
N LYS A 232 11.45 8.47 -37.79
CA LYS A 232 10.14 8.30 -38.43
C LYS A 232 10.14 8.83 -39.87
N SER A 233 10.74 9.99 -40.08
CA SER A 233 10.83 10.62 -41.40
C SER A 233 11.95 11.65 -41.46
N THR A 234 12.36 12.00 -42.67
CA THR A 234 13.29 13.10 -42.92
C THR A 234 12.80 13.96 -44.08
N GLN A 235 13.13 15.25 -44.04
CA GLN A 235 12.91 16.21 -45.14
C GLN A 235 14.20 17.01 -45.33
N ASN A 236 14.91 16.75 -46.42
CA ASN A 236 16.27 17.24 -46.61
C ASN A 236 16.69 17.25 -48.08
N SER A 237 17.63 18.13 -48.45
CA SER A 237 18.29 18.08 -49.76
C SER A 237 19.39 17.01 -49.84
N TYR A 238 20.06 16.73 -48.72
CA TYR A 238 21.05 15.67 -48.59
C TYR A 238 20.62 14.71 -47.47
N THR A 239 20.67 13.41 -47.73
CA THR A 239 20.27 12.39 -46.75
C THR A 239 21.18 12.45 -45.51
N PRO A 240 20.64 12.69 -44.30
CA PRO A 240 21.39 12.65 -43.06
C PRO A 240 22.08 11.30 -42.85
N LYS A 241 23.21 11.31 -42.15
CA LYS A 241 24.04 10.13 -41.91
C LYS A 241 24.24 9.90 -40.43
N LYS A 242 24.14 8.65 -40.02
CA LYS A 242 24.39 8.17 -38.65
C LYS A 242 25.90 7.99 -38.44
N ASP A 243 26.43 8.56 -37.37
CA ASP A 243 27.81 8.43 -36.87
C ASP A 243 28.93 8.89 -37.83
N ILE A 244 28.59 9.62 -38.89
CA ILE A 244 29.53 10.17 -39.85
C ILE A 244 29.00 11.48 -40.41
N SER A 245 29.90 12.41 -40.75
CA SER A 245 29.53 13.70 -41.35
C SER A 245 28.87 13.50 -42.73
N ILE A 246 28.14 14.52 -43.20
CA ILE A 246 27.49 14.46 -44.52
C ILE A 246 28.47 14.20 -45.67
N SER A 247 29.75 14.53 -45.48
CA SER A 247 30.85 14.30 -46.43
C SER A 247 31.57 12.95 -46.30
N ASN A 248 31.07 12.02 -45.48
CA ASN A 248 31.70 10.72 -45.20
C ASN A 248 33.04 10.80 -44.45
N ASN A 249 33.26 11.86 -43.67
CA ASN A 249 34.39 11.97 -42.73
C ASN A 249 33.91 11.82 -41.28
N PRO A 250 34.79 11.55 -40.30
CA PRO A 250 34.43 11.57 -38.88
C PRO A 250 33.71 12.88 -38.50
N LEU A 251 32.68 12.77 -37.66
CA LEU A 251 31.96 13.92 -37.10
C LEU A 251 32.94 14.76 -36.28
N ARG A 252 33.14 16.02 -36.66
CA ARG A 252 34.07 16.91 -35.96
C ARG A 252 33.48 18.29 -35.82
N LEU A 253 33.72 18.92 -34.67
CA LEU A 253 33.29 20.28 -34.37
C LEU A 253 34.47 21.12 -33.88
N THR A 254 34.25 22.43 -33.76
CA THR A 254 35.21 23.39 -33.19
C THR A 254 34.97 23.51 -31.69
N ASN A 255 35.99 23.33 -30.85
CA ASN A 255 35.88 23.57 -29.42
C ASN A 255 36.07 25.06 -29.07
N LYS A 256 35.92 25.41 -27.78
CA LYS A 256 36.05 26.80 -27.29
C LYS A 256 37.41 27.46 -27.57
N ASP A 257 38.46 26.65 -27.72
CA ASP A 257 39.83 27.11 -27.99
C ASP A 257 40.12 27.20 -29.51
N GLY A 258 39.13 26.91 -30.35
CA GLY A 258 39.26 26.91 -31.81
C GLY A 258 39.85 25.61 -32.40
N ASN A 259 40.15 24.61 -31.57
CA ASN A 259 40.68 23.31 -31.98
C ASN A 259 39.57 22.37 -32.45
N GLU A 260 39.92 21.36 -33.24
CA GLU A 260 38.95 20.31 -33.61
C GLU A 260 38.72 19.33 -32.47
N ILE A 261 37.47 18.88 -32.34
CA ILE A 261 37.06 17.77 -31.47
C ILE A 261 36.25 16.78 -32.31
N ALA A 262 36.54 15.48 -32.15
CA ALA A 262 35.87 14.41 -32.89
C ALA A 262 34.85 13.69 -32.03
N TYR A 263 33.72 13.34 -32.64
CA TYR A 263 32.65 12.56 -32.04
C TYR A 263 32.51 11.22 -32.75
N LYS A 264 32.44 10.14 -31.98
CA LYS A 264 32.20 8.79 -32.52
C LYS A 264 30.74 8.56 -32.89
N LYS A 265 29.83 9.24 -32.18
CA LYS A 265 28.40 9.08 -32.29
C LYS A 265 27.73 10.42 -32.59
N GLY A 266 26.66 10.40 -33.36
CA GLY A 266 25.90 11.60 -33.71
C GLY A 266 25.32 11.55 -35.11
N ILE A 267 24.86 12.70 -35.60
CA ILE A 267 24.20 12.81 -36.90
C ILE A 267 24.88 13.89 -37.74
N GLY A 268 25.34 13.51 -38.93
CA GLY A 268 25.79 14.43 -39.97
C GLY A 268 24.63 14.83 -40.88
N ALA A 269 24.43 16.14 -41.06
CA ALA A 269 23.34 16.70 -41.86
C ALA A 269 23.84 17.84 -42.75
N HIS A 270 22.94 18.40 -43.56
CA HIS A 270 23.19 19.58 -44.38
C HIS A 270 21.94 20.44 -44.43
N SER A 271 22.06 21.77 -44.31
CA SER A 271 20.89 22.65 -44.37
C SER A 271 20.22 22.63 -45.78
N ASN A 272 18.90 22.78 -45.91
CA ASN A 272 17.90 22.61 -44.86
C ASN A 272 17.69 21.12 -44.59
N SER A 273 17.61 20.74 -43.32
CA SER A 273 17.38 19.36 -42.89
C SER A 273 16.39 19.33 -41.74
N THR A 274 15.43 18.41 -41.81
CA THR A 274 14.51 18.08 -40.73
C THR A 274 14.52 16.56 -40.54
N ILE A 275 14.68 16.11 -39.31
CA ILE A 275 14.64 14.70 -38.92
C ILE A 275 13.62 14.59 -37.80
N VAL A 276 12.65 13.68 -37.97
CA VAL A 276 11.55 13.47 -37.03
C VAL A 276 11.66 12.09 -36.42
N TYR A 277 11.53 12.01 -35.10
CA TYR A 277 11.52 10.80 -34.30
C TYR A 277 10.14 10.62 -33.65
N ASP A 278 9.66 9.38 -33.63
CA ASP A 278 8.47 9.00 -32.87
C ASP A 278 8.89 8.60 -31.45
N LEU A 279 8.38 9.33 -30.46
CA LEU A 279 8.65 9.07 -29.04
C LEU A 279 7.43 8.49 -28.32
N THR A 280 6.35 8.15 -29.03
CA THR A 280 5.08 7.71 -28.40
C THR A 280 5.27 6.53 -27.43
N ASN A 281 6.19 5.62 -27.73
CA ASN A 281 6.50 4.45 -26.90
C ASN A 281 7.96 4.48 -26.40
N VAL A 282 8.57 5.66 -26.39
CA VAL A 282 9.92 5.87 -25.87
C VAL A 282 9.80 6.73 -24.63
N ASP A 283 10.22 6.18 -23.50
CA ASP A 283 10.20 6.90 -22.24
C ASP A 283 11.37 7.90 -22.16
N ALA A 284 11.39 8.86 -23.06
CA ALA A 284 12.46 9.85 -23.16
C ALA A 284 12.27 10.96 -22.12
N ALA A 285 13.38 11.43 -21.55
CA ALA A 285 13.37 12.48 -20.55
C ALA A 285 14.15 13.72 -21.00
N TYR A 286 15.35 13.52 -21.56
CA TYR A 286 16.17 14.59 -22.10
C TYR A 286 16.74 14.26 -23.47
N LEU A 287 16.95 15.29 -24.28
CA LEU A 287 17.82 15.26 -25.44
C LEU A 287 19.01 16.19 -25.19
N SER A 288 20.23 15.69 -25.41
CA SER A 288 21.43 16.55 -25.47
C SER A 288 22.23 16.32 -26.74
N ALA A 289 22.86 17.36 -27.28
CA ALA A 289 23.90 17.23 -28.29
C ALA A 289 24.83 18.44 -28.30
N PHE A 290 26.03 18.25 -28.83
CA PHE A 290 26.87 19.33 -29.32
C PHE A 290 26.50 19.65 -30.76
N VAL A 291 26.23 20.92 -31.06
CA VAL A 291 25.85 21.37 -32.40
C VAL A 291 26.83 22.37 -32.95
N GLY A 292 27.04 22.33 -34.26
CA GLY A 292 27.83 23.32 -34.99
C GLY A 292 28.05 22.94 -36.45
N VAL A 293 28.64 23.87 -37.19
CA VAL A 293 29.11 23.59 -38.56
C VAL A 293 30.24 22.56 -38.47
N ASP A 294 30.16 21.49 -39.25
CA ASP A 294 31.15 20.43 -39.27
C ASP A 294 32.54 21.00 -39.59
N ARG A 295 33.55 20.53 -38.84
CA ARG A 295 34.92 21.04 -38.89
C ARG A 295 35.54 20.99 -40.28
N GLN A 296 35.08 20.10 -41.17
CA GLN A 296 35.54 20.07 -42.56
C GLN A 296 35.30 21.41 -43.28
N MET A 297 34.27 22.16 -42.88
CA MET A 297 33.90 23.44 -43.47
C MET A 297 34.59 24.64 -42.80
N TYR A 298 35.54 24.42 -41.87
CA TYR A 298 36.20 25.48 -41.13
C TYR A 298 36.83 26.54 -42.04
N GLY A 299 36.40 27.80 -41.88
CA GLY A 299 36.88 28.93 -42.70
C GLY A 299 36.15 29.13 -44.03
N THR A 300 35.16 28.31 -44.35
CA THR A 300 34.25 28.53 -45.48
C THR A 300 33.10 29.48 -45.10
N ILE A 301 32.21 29.73 -46.06
CA ILE A 301 31.01 30.55 -45.88
C ILE A 301 29.86 29.83 -45.14
N GLY A 302 30.04 28.57 -44.71
CA GLY A 302 28.97 27.79 -44.07
C GLY A 302 28.36 28.51 -42.86
N SER A 303 27.02 28.58 -42.84
CA SER A 303 26.25 29.38 -41.88
C SER A 303 24.86 28.76 -41.69
N ILE A 304 24.59 28.26 -40.47
CA ILE A 304 23.40 27.45 -40.15
C ILE A 304 22.78 27.84 -38.82
N VAL A 305 21.53 27.43 -38.60
CA VAL A 305 20.84 27.49 -37.30
C VAL A 305 20.31 26.10 -36.95
N PHE A 306 20.58 25.64 -35.73
CA PHE A 306 20.02 24.41 -35.18
C PHE A 306 18.78 24.72 -34.35
N GLN A 307 17.74 23.92 -34.51
CA GLN A 307 16.50 24.04 -33.74
C GLN A 307 16.00 22.67 -33.31
N VAL A 308 15.38 22.62 -32.12
CA VAL A 308 14.72 21.41 -31.61
C VAL A 308 13.27 21.76 -31.30
N TYR A 309 12.36 20.92 -31.78
CA TYR A 309 10.93 21.01 -31.53
C TYR A 309 10.46 19.74 -30.82
N VAL A 310 9.64 19.92 -29.79
CA VAL A 310 9.04 18.87 -28.97
C VAL A 310 7.53 19.04 -29.06
N ASP A 311 6.82 18.05 -29.60
CA ASP A 311 5.38 18.11 -29.90
C ASP A 311 4.96 19.40 -30.65
N GLY A 312 5.82 19.88 -31.54
CA GLY A 312 5.61 21.08 -32.33
C GLY A 312 6.02 22.40 -31.68
N GLU A 313 6.31 22.42 -30.37
CA GLU A 313 6.82 23.60 -29.66
C GLU A 313 8.35 23.69 -29.77
N LYS A 314 8.90 24.87 -30.13
CA LYS A 314 10.36 25.06 -30.24
C LYS A 314 10.97 25.19 -28.85
N GLN A 315 11.87 24.26 -28.50
CA GLN A 315 12.54 24.23 -27.19
C GLN A 315 13.99 24.69 -27.25
N PHE A 316 14.64 24.60 -28.41
CA PHE A 316 16.02 25.07 -28.61
C PHE A 316 16.18 25.81 -29.93
N ASP A 317 17.03 26.83 -29.91
CA ASP A 317 17.51 27.58 -31.07
C ASP A 317 18.97 27.96 -30.81
N SER A 318 19.89 27.53 -31.67
CA SER A 318 21.31 27.86 -31.49
C SER A 318 21.61 29.33 -31.78
N GLY A 319 20.71 30.06 -32.44
CA GLY A 319 21.05 31.24 -33.23
C GLY A 319 21.99 30.90 -34.39
N LEU A 320 22.43 31.94 -35.11
CA LEU A 320 23.38 31.80 -36.21
C LEU A 320 24.69 31.16 -35.74
N MET A 321 25.14 30.13 -36.45
CA MET A 321 26.44 29.48 -36.26
C MET A 321 27.20 29.41 -37.59
N ASN A 322 28.41 29.94 -37.60
CA ASN A 322 29.32 29.97 -38.74
C ASN A 322 30.40 28.89 -38.62
N SER A 323 31.13 28.65 -39.70
CA SER A 323 32.18 27.62 -39.77
C SER A 323 33.31 27.71 -38.74
N LYS A 324 33.53 28.87 -38.13
CA LYS A 324 34.57 29.09 -37.10
C LYS A 324 34.03 29.13 -35.69
N ASP A 325 32.70 29.18 -35.53
CA ASP A 325 32.10 29.31 -34.22
C ASP A 325 32.34 28.01 -33.42
N PRO A 326 32.65 28.11 -32.11
CA PRO A 326 32.66 26.96 -31.24
C PRO A 326 31.30 26.26 -31.22
N GLN A 327 31.33 24.94 -31.06
CA GLN A 327 30.12 24.15 -30.83
C GLN A 327 29.34 24.65 -29.61
N LYS A 328 28.03 24.45 -29.65
CA LYS A 328 27.13 24.70 -28.52
C LYS A 328 26.61 23.39 -27.98
N LEU A 329 26.67 23.19 -26.67
CA LEU A 329 25.91 22.14 -25.99
C LEU A 329 24.49 22.64 -25.77
N PHE A 330 23.51 21.80 -26.02
CA PHE A 330 22.15 22.02 -25.55
C PHE A 330 21.64 20.78 -24.80
N GLU A 331 20.68 21.02 -23.91
CA GLU A 331 19.90 20.01 -23.24
C GLU A 331 18.43 20.48 -23.24
N VAL A 332 17.52 19.61 -23.67
CA VAL A 332 16.08 19.91 -23.79
C VAL A 332 15.29 18.81 -23.10
N ASP A 333 14.34 19.21 -22.24
CA ASP A 333 13.35 18.30 -21.66
C ASP A 333 12.41 17.79 -22.76
N VAL A 334 12.30 16.48 -22.89
CA VAL A 334 11.43 15.78 -23.85
C VAL A 334 10.46 14.83 -23.13
N SER A 335 10.26 15.02 -21.82
CA SER A 335 9.44 14.16 -20.96
C SER A 335 8.00 14.10 -21.43
N GLY A 336 7.52 12.88 -21.71
CA GLY A 336 6.17 12.64 -22.19
C GLY A 336 5.89 13.12 -23.62
N ALA A 337 6.92 13.55 -24.35
CA ALA A 337 6.79 13.96 -25.73
C ALA A 337 6.44 12.77 -26.64
N LYS A 338 5.65 13.03 -27.69
CA LYS A 338 5.29 12.02 -28.70
C LYS A 338 6.06 12.20 -30.00
N GLU A 339 6.45 13.44 -30.31
CA GLU A 339 7.24 13.79 -31.49
C GLU A 339 8.45 14.62 -31.07
N LEU A 340 9.63 14.17 -31.50
CA LEU A 340 10.85 14.97 -31.47
C LEU A 340 11.28 15.31 -32.89
N LYS A 341 11.58 16.58 -33.13
CA LYS A 341 12.03 17.08 -34.42
C LYS A 341 13.29 17.92 -34.27
N ILE A 342 14.37 17.48 -34.91
CA ILE A 342 15.64 18.20 -34.97
C ILE A 342 15.80 18.83 -36.37
N VAL A 343 16.15 20.11 -36.41
CA VAL A 343 16.12 20.92 -37.63
C VAL A 343 17.42 21.69 -37.77
N VAL A 344 17.95 21.72 -39.00
CA VAL A 344 19.03 22.62 -39.42
C VAL A 344 18.51 23.50 -40.54
N THR A 345 18.53 24.82 -40.35
CA THR A 345 18.15 25.79 -41.39
C THR A 345 19.38 26.53 -41.92
N ASP A 346 19.28 27.03 -43.15
CA ASP A 346 20.18 28.04 -43.72
C ASP A 346 20.22 29.28 -42.81
N GLY A 347 21.42 29.81 -42.58
CA GLY A 347 21.65 31.04 -41.80
C GLY A 347 21.40 32.34 -42.59
N GLY A 348 20.99 32.24 -43.85
CA GLY A 348 20.52 33.35 -44.68
C GLY A 348 21.45 33.71 -45.84
N ASN A 349 22.46 32.88 -46.12
CA ASN A 349 23.40 33.05 -47.22
C ASN A 349 23.25 31.97 -48.30
N GLY A 350 22.20 31.15 -48.21
CA GLY A 350 22.03 29.96 -49.03
C GLY A 350 22.86 28.80 -48.50
N ASN A 351 22.50 27.58 -48.89
CA ASN A 351 23.02 26.36 -48.27
C ASN A 351 24.47 25.97 -48.63
N GLY A 352 25.28 26.89 -49.14
CA GLY A 352 26.64 26.58 -49.55
C GLY A 352 27.56 26.29 -48.35
N SER A 353 28.14 25.08 -48.27
CA SER A 353 29.04 24.65 -47.17
C SER A 353 28.35 24.45 -45.82
N ASP A 354 27.03 24.27 -45.81
CA ASP A 354 26.22 24.14 -44.59
C ASP A 354 26.21 22.72 -44.03
N HIS A 355 27.40 22.14 -43.88
CA HIS A 355 27.55 20.82 -43.29
C HIS A 355 27.35 20.95 -41.79
N ALA A 356 26.34 20.26 -41.26
CA ALA A 356 25.92 20.36 -39.88
C ALA A 356 26.25 19.06 -39.14
N THR A 357 26.70 19.18 -37.90
CA THR A 357 26.96 18.03 -37.03
C THR A 357 26.20 18.18 -35.72
N TRP A 358 25.38 17.16 -35.42
CA TRP A 358 24.81 16.89 -34.11
C TRP A 358 25.71 15.87 -33.40
N GLY A 359 26.81 16.34 -32.82
CA GLY A 359 27.81 15.50 -32.15
C GLY A 359 27.34 15.02 -30.79
N ASP A 360 27.61 13.75 -30.47
CA ASP A 360 27.22 13.13 -29.18
C ASP A 360 25.71 13.26 -28.87
N ALA A 361 24.87 13.19 -29.90
CA ALA A 361 23.42 13.31 -29.75
C ALA A 361 22.86 12.12 -28.97
N LYS A 362 22.40 12.38 -27.74
CA LYS A 362 21.92 11.39 -26.77
C LYS A 362 20.48 11.68 -26.37
N LEU A 363 19.66 10.64 -26.37
CA LEU A 363 18.34 10.63 -25.77
C LEU A 363 18.45 9.90 -24.43
N TYR A 364 18.29 10.62 -23.34
CA TYR A 364 18.29 10.06 -21.99
C TYR A 364 16.90 9.53 -21.70
N LEU A 365 16.87 8.31 -21.19
CA LEU A 365 15.63 7.63 -20.91
C LEU A 365 15.23 7.90 -19.45
N ALA A 366 13.94 8.07 -19.23
CA ALA A 366 13.32 7.91 -17.92
C ALA A 366 13.02 6.43 -17.64
N ASN A 367 13.57 5.51 -18.46
CA ASN A 367 13.51 4.07 -18.22
C ASN A 367 14.18 3.79 -16.88
N ILE A 368 13.34 3.70 -15.87
CA ILE A 368 13.74 3.35 -14.54
C ILE A 368 13.86 1.83 -14.56
N ASP A 369 15.07 1.31 -14.34
CA ASP A 369 15.17 0.03 -13.65
C ASP A 369 14.46 0.26 -12.31
N VAL A 370 13.18 -0.12 -12.23
CA VAL A 370 12.43 -0.03 -10.98
C VAL A 370 13.15 -0.96 -10.04
N ASP A 371 13.73 -0.39 -8.98
CA ASP A 371 14.54 -1.14 -8.05
C ASP A 371 13.63 -2.07 -7.25
N THR A 372 13.58 -3.31 -7.73
CA THR A 372 12.81 -4.42 -7.15
C THR A 372 13.66 -5.27 -6.22
N THR A 373 14.87 -4.82 -5.86
CA THR A 373 15.79 -5.58 -5.01
C THR A 373 15.13 -5.96 -3.69
N GLU A 374 14.56 -4.98 -2.98
CA GLU A 374 13.88 -5.23 -1.70
C GLU A 374 12.67 -6.17 -1.85
N LEU A 375 11.86 -5.97 -2.90
CA LEU A 375 10.71 -6.82 -3.18
C LEU A 375 11.13 -8.27 -3.45
N THR A 376 12.20 -8.45 -4.24
CA THR A 376 12.77 -9.76 -4.56
C THR A 376 13.34 -10.44 -3.32
N GLU A 377 14.09 -9.71 -2.49
CA GLU A 377 14.63 -10.23 -1.23
C GLU A 377 13.51 -10.68 -0.28
N ARG A 378 12.43 -9.90 -0.15
CA ARG A 378 11.28 -10.26 0.68
C ARG A 378 10.49 -11.43 0.13
N ILE A 379 10.33 -11.54 -1.19
CA ILE A 379 9.72 -12.72 -1.81
C ILE A 379 10.51 -13.97 -1.42
N GLU A 380 11.84 -13.92 -1.50
CA GLU A 380 12.69 -15.06 -1.13
C GLU A 380 12.64 -15.37 0.38
N GLN A 381 12.50 -14.37 1.24
CA GLN A 381 12.24 -14.59 2.68
C GLN A 381 10.86 -15.21 2.93
N ALA A 382 9.81 -14.72 2.27
CA ALA A 382 8.44 -15.19 2.41
C ALA A 382 8.29 -16.66 1.95
N LYS A 383 9.06 -17.08 0.94
CA LYS A 383 9.10 -18.48 0.47
C LYS A 383 9.72 -19.46 1.47
N GLN A 384 10.43 -18.99 2.50
CA GLN A 384 11.03 -19.86 3.52
C GLN A 384 10.02 -20.33 4.57
N TYR A 385 8.82 -19.74 4.62
CA TYR A 385 7.77 -20.17 5.53
C TYR A 385 7.14 -21.49 5.04
N GLU A 386 7.02 -22.48 5.93
CA GLU A 386 6.49 -23.81 5.61
C GLU A 386 5.04 -23.98 6.09
N LYS A 387 4.17 -24.57 5.24
CA LYS A 387 2.74 -24.74 5.50
C LYS A 387 2.44 -25.35 6.88
N ASP A 388 3.20 -26.36 7.29
CA ASP A 388 2.94 -27.15 8.50
C ASP A 388 3.08 -26.34 9.80
N ASN A 389 3.76 -25.20 9.77
CA ASN A 389 3.97 -24.33 10.94
C ASN A 389 2.83 -23.33 11.17
N TYR A 390 1.89 -23.18 10.22
CA TYR A 390 0.90 -22.12 10.20
C TYR A 390 -0.51 -22.65 9.92
N THR A 391 -1.54 -21.88 10.29
CA THR A 391 -2.92 -22.23 9.92
C THR A 391 -3.07 -22.16 8.41
N GLU A 392 -3.87 -23.06 7.83
CA GLU A 392 -4.12 -23.09 6.38
C GLU A 392 -4.55 -21.73 5.84
N SER A 393 -5.47 -21.05 6.54
CA SER A 393 -5.96 -19.73 6.11
C SER A 393 -4.90 -18.63 6.10
N SER A 394 -3.97 -18.62 7.06
CA SER A 394 -2.93 -17.58 7.12
C SER A 394 -1.78 -17.88 6.15
N TYR A 395 -1.48 -19.16 5.94
CA TYR A 395 -0.51 -19.60 4.94
C TYR A 395 -1.00 -19.36 3.51
N ASP A 396 -2.26 -19.65 3.20
CA ASP A 396 -2.85 -19.39 1.88
C ASP A 396 -2.82 -17.89 1.54
N ALA A 397 -3.09 -17.02 2.51
CA ALA A 397 -2.98 -15.56 2.33
C ALA A 397 -1.54 -15.11 2.02
N LEU A 398 -0.53 -15.72 2.67
CA LEU A 398 0.87 -15.49 2.33
C LEU A 398 1.21 -15.94 0.91
N GLN A 399 0.72 -17.12 0.48
CA GLN A 399 0.97 -17.62 -0.88
C GLN A 399 0.33 -16.73 -1.96
N GLU A 400 -0.87 -16.20 -1.69
CA GLU A 400 -1.52 -15.23 -2.58
C GLU A 400 -0.68 -13.94 -2.68
N ALA A 401 -0.23 -13.40 -1.55
CA ALA A 401 0.63 -12.22 -1.52
C ALA A 401 1.98 -12.43 -2.23
N ILE A 402 2.61 -13.60 -2.07
CA ILE A 402 3.82 -13.97 -2.82
C ILE A 402 3.54 -13.98 -4.33
N SER A 403 2.43 -14.57 -4.76
CA SER A 403 2.08 -14.65 -6.18
C SER A 403 1.86 -13.25 -6.80
N GLU A 404 1.19 -12.35 -6.08
CA GLU A 404 1.01 -10.97 -6.53
C GLU A 404 2.33 -10.18 -6.53
N ALA A 405 3.17 -10.38 -5.52
CA ALA A 405 4.50 -9.77 -5.46
C ALA A 405 5.41 -10.22 -6.62
N GLU A 406 5.41 -11.51 -6.99
CA GLU A 406 6.16 -12.03 -8.13
C GLU A 406 5.68 -11.45 -9.47
N LYS A 407 4.36 -11.26 -9.63
CA LYS A 407 3.82 -10.57 -10.81
C LYS A 407 4.26 -9.11 -10.86
N ALA A 408 4.36 -8.45 -9.71
CA ALA A 408 4.77 -7.05 -9.64
C ALA A 408 6.22 -6.85 -10.13
N VAL A 409 7.16 -7.73 -9.79
CA VAL A 409 8.59 -7.62 -10.19
C VAL A 409 8.79 -7.40 -11.69
N GLY A 410 7.94 -7.95 -12.56
CA GLY A 410 8.02 -7.80 -14.02
C GLY A 410 7.12 -6.72 -14.64
N ASN A 411 6.25 -6.08 -13.87
CA ASN A 411 5.16 -5.23 -14.40
C ASN A 411 5.01 -3.87 -13.69
N VAL A 412 5.76 -3.61 -12.62
CA VAL A 412 5.75 -2.31 -11.93
C VAL A 412 6.32 -1.22 -12.83
N GLU A 413 5.61 -0.09 -12.91
CA GLU A 413 6.03 1.08 -13.68
C GLU A 413 6.62 2.17 -12.77
N THR A 414 6.46 2.04 -11.45
CA THR A 414 6.94 3.02 -10.46
C THR A 414 7.46 2.38 -9.17
N GLN A 415 8.35 3.11 -8.47
CA GLN A 415 8.83 2.70 -7.14
C GLN A 415 7.72 2.70 -6.07
N GLU A 416 6.66 3.50 -6.25
CA GLU A 416 5.49 3.49 -5.36
C GLU A 416 4.75 2.16 -5.43
N GLU A 417 4.55 1.62 -6.63
CA GLU A 417 3.95 0.29 -6.82
C GLU A 417 4.82 -0.83 -6.21
N VAL A 418 6.16 -0.69 -6.24
CA VAL A 418 7.06 -1.59 -5.52
C VAL A 418 6.88 -1.47 -4.01
N ALA A 419 6.82 -0.25 -3.47
CA ALA A 419 6.63 -0.02 -2.03
C ALA A 419 5.28 -0.56 -1.54
N GLU A 420 4.22 -0.42 -2.34
CA GLU A 420 2.90 -1.01 -2.08
C GLU A 420 2.97 -2.54 -2.08
N ALA A 421 3.61 -3.15 -3.08
CA ALA A 421 3.79 -4.61 -3.13
C ALA A 421 4.61 -5.15 -1.94
N VAL A 422 5.67 -4.43 -1.55
CA VAL A 422 6.47 -4.72 -0.36
C VAL A 422 5.62 -4.68 0.91
N THR A 423 4.77 -3.65 1.04
CA THR A 423 3.90 -3.47 2.21
C THR A 423 2.88 -4.61 2.30
N LEU A 424 2.20 -4.93 1.21
CA LEU A 424 1.21 -6.02 1.17
C LEU A 424 1.83 -7.39 1.50
N LEU A 425 3.03 -7.67 0.96
CA LEU A 425 3.75 -8.90 1.29
C LEU A 425 4.15 -8.94 2.77
N GLN A 426 4.57 -7.80 3.34
CA GLN A 426 4.89 -7.71 4.77
C GLN A 426 3.65 -7.93 5.64
N GLU A 427 2.52 -7.33 5.30
CA GLU A 427 1.26 -7.51 6.03
C GLU A 427 0.82 -8.98 6.04
N ALA A 428 1.03 -9.70 4.94
CA ALA A 428 0.76 -11.13 4.86
C ALA A 428 1.72 -11.97 5.73
N ILE A 429 3.00 -11.60 5.79
CA ILE A 429 3.99 -12.21 6.70
C ILE A 429 3.60 -11.96 8.17
N ASP A 430 3.28 -10.71 8.52
CA ASP A 430 2.89 -10.32 9.88
C ASP A 430 1.54 -10.95 10.30
N GLY A 431 0.69 -11.23 9.31
CA GLY A 431 -0.60 -11.92 9.47
C GLY A 431 -0.53 -13.44 9.62
N LEU A 432 0.67 -14.04 9.59
CA LEU A 432 0.84 -15.46 9.81
C LEU A 432 0.40 -15.88 11.22
N VAL A 433 -0.43 -16.92 11.29
CA VAL A 433 -0.90 -17.49 12.54
C VAL A 433 -0.31 -18.88 12.69
N LYS A 434 0.49 -19.10 13.73
CA LYS A 434 1.06 -20.43 14.00
C LYS A 434 -0.04 -21.48 14.10
N ALA A 435 0.17 -22.63 13.48
CA ALA A 435 -0.65 -23.80 13.73
C ALA A 435 -0.57 -24.10 15.24
N LYS A 436 -1.71 -24.35 15.89
CA LYS A 436 -1.68 -24.88 17.26
C LYS A 436 -0.93 -26.19 17.21
N ASP A 437 0.02 -26.40 18.14
CA ASP A 437 0.77 -27.64 18.24
C ASP A 437 -0.18 -28.83 18.05
N PRO A 438 0.00 -29.69 17.04
CA PRO A 438 -0.70 -30.96 17.03
C PRO A 438 -0.30 -31.69 18.32
N ASP A 439 -1.31 -31.98 19.15
CA ASP A 439 -1.15 -32.78 20.36
C ASP A 439 -0.34 -34.04 20.00
N PRO A 440 0.82 -34.28 20.62
CA PRO A 440 1.71 -35.37 20.24
C PRO A 440 0.96 -36.71 20.35
N GLU A 441 0.74 -37.36 19.21
CA GLU A 441 0.38 -38.77 19.04
C GLU A 441 -0.60 -39.32 20.11
N ILE A 442 -1.90 -39.38 19.80
CA ILE A 442 -2.94 -39.93 20.70
C ILE A 442 -2.46 -41.27 21.29
N ASN A 443 -2.11 -41.25 22.58
CA ASN A 443 -1.47 -42.37 23.25
C ASN A 443 -2.51 -43.19 24.00
N THR A 444 -2.92 -44.30 23.40
CA THR A 444 -3.92 -45.24 23.94
C THR A 444 -3.31 -46.33 24.82
N THR A 445 -1.98 -46.39 24.97
CA THR A 445 -1.27 -47.49 25.65
C THR A 445 -1.80 -47.78 27.06
N LYS A 446 -2.09 -46.73 27.84
CA LYS A 446 -2.65 -46.88 29.20
C LYS A 446 -4.08 -47.42 29.18
N LEU A 447 -4.91 -46.93 28.26
CA LEU A 447 -6.29 -47.36 28.10
C LEU A 447 -6.35 -48.83 27.65
N THR A 448 -5.53 -49.23 26.68
CA THR A 448 -5.43 -50.63 26.21
C THR A 448 -5.03 -51.57 27.33
N LYS A 449 -4.00 -51.22 28.13
CA LYS A 449 -3.60 -52.03 29.30
C LYS A 449 -4.70 -52.14 30.34
N LEU A 450 -5.44 -51.06 30.60
CA LEU A 450 -6.54 -51.06 31.55
C LEU A 450 -7.73 -51.91 31.06
N ILE A 451 -8.03 -51.89 29.76
CA ILE A 451 -9.02 -52.77 29.13
C ILE A 451 -8.62 -54.24 29.32
N GLU A 452 -7.35 -54.59 29.06
CA GLU A 452 -6.85 -55.95 29.28
C GLU A 452 -7.00 -56.39 30.74
N GLN A 453 -6.68 -55.53 31.70
CA GLN A 453 -6.90 -55.80 33.13
C GLN A 453 -8.39 -55.97 33.46
N ALA A 454 -9.25 -55.08 32.95
CA ALA A 454 -10.68 -55.11 33.19
C ALA A 454 -11.34 -56.40 32.65
N LYS A 455 -10.82 -56.95 31.55
CA LYS A 455 -11.29 -58.22 30.97
C LYS A 455 -10.93 -59.45 31.80
N GLN A 456 -10.02 -59.35 32.78
CA GLN A 456 -9.65 -60.47 33.65
C GLN A 456 -10.67 -60.73 34.77
N TYR A 457 -11.59 -59.79 35.04
CA TYR A 457 -12.64 -60.01 36.02
C TYR A 457 -13.65 -61.05 35.51
N GLU A 458 -13.93 -62.06 36.34
CA GLU A 458 -14.81 -63.17 35.97
C GLU A 458 -16.25 -62.95 36.42
N LYS A 459 -17.20 -63.17 35.52
CA LYS A 459 -18.63 -62.96 35.73
C LYS A 459 -19.19 -63.54 37.03
N ASP A 460 -18.74 -64.74 37.41
CA ASP A 460 -19.31 -65.48 38.55
C ASP A 460 -18.74 -65.02 39.91
N SER A 461 -17.74 -64.15 39.91
CA SER A 461 -17.16 -63.58 41.15
C SER A 461 -17.87 -62.30 41.62
N TYR A 462 -18.72 -61.70 40.78
CA TYR A 462 -19.29 -60.37 40.99
C TYR A 462 -20.81 -60.34 40.80
N THR A 463 -21.49 -59.39 41.45
CA THR A 463 -22.93 -59.20 41.27
C THR A 463 -23.20 -58.91 39.80
N LYS A 464 -24.29 -59.48 39.27
CA LYS A 464 -24.65 -59.31 37.86
C LYS A 464 -24.69 -57.84 37.44
N GLY A 465 -25.23 -56.96 38.28
CA GLY A 465 -25.34 -55.53 37.97
C GLY A 465 -23.99 -54.81 37.87
N SER A 466 -23.07 -55.09 38.81
CA SER A 466 -21.74 -54.46 38.79
C SER A 466 -20.87 -55.00 37.66
N TYR A 467 -21.01 -56.29 37.34
CA TYR A 467 -20.30 -56.91 36.21
C TYR A 467 -20.81 -56.42 34.85
N ASP A 468 -22.14 -56.34 34.66
CA ASP A 468 -22.73 -55.84 33.40
C ASP A 468 -22.30 -54.38 33.14
N ALA A 469 -22.24 -53.54 34.18
CA ALA A 469 -21.74 -52.16 34.09
C ALA A 469 -20.25 -52.08 33.71
N LEU A 470 -19.41 -53.00 34.20
CA LEU A 470 -18.02 -53.09 33.80
C LEU A 470 -17.89 -53.47 32.31
N GLN A 471 -18.69 -54.42 31.82
CA GLN A 471 -18.66 -54.82 30.41
C GLN A 471 -19.08 -53.68 29.48
N GLU A 472 -20.07 -52.87 29.87
CA GLU A 472 -20.46 -51.67 29.13
C GLU A 472 -19.32 -50.65 29.06
N ALA A 473 -18.65 -50.39 30.20
CA ALA A 473 -17.51 -49.48 30.24
C ALA A 473 -16.31 -49.97 29.41
N ILE A 474 -16.05 -51.29 29.37
CA ILE A 474 -15.03 -51.89 28.50
C ILE A 474 -15.37 -51.64 27.02
N SER A 475 -16.62 -51.89 26.62
CA SER A 475 -17.07 -51.70 25.23
C SER A 475 -16.91 -50.25 24.76
N GLU A 476 -17.28 -49.27 25.59
CA GLU A 476 -17.08 -47.86 25.25
C GLU A 476 -15.59 -47.48 25.21
N ALA A 477 -14.78 -48.01 26.12
CA ALA A 477 -13.33 -47.78 26.12
C ALA A 477 -12.65 -48.34 24.85
N GLU A 478 -13.08 -49.49 24.34
CA GLU A 478 -12.55 -50.08 23.09
C GLU A 478 -12.85 -49.21 21.87
N LYS A 479 -14.06 -48.63 21.79
CA LYS A 479 -14.41 -47.69 20.71
C LYS A 479 -13.51 -46.45 20.71
N VAL A 480 -13.14 -45.99 21.91
CA VAL A 480 -12.22 -44.85 22.07
C VAL A 480 -10.80 -45.22 21.63
N VAL A 481 -10.32 -46.44 21.88
CA VAL A 481 -9.02 -46.89 21.36
C VAL A 481 -8.98 -46.90 19.83
N GLU A 482 -10.08 -47.27 19.18
CA GLU A 482 -10.17 -47.34 17.71
C GLU A 482 -10.34 -45.96 17.04
N ASN A 483 -11.12 -45.06 17.66
CA ASN A 483 -11.62 -43.85 16.99
C ASN A 483 -11.44 -42.55 17.79
N ALA A 484 -10.52 -42.48 18.75
CA ALA A 484 -10.29 -41.24 19.50
C ALA A 484 -9.79 -40.12 18.58
N GLU A 485 -10.45 -38.97 18.67
CA GLU A 485 -10.07 -37.74 17.96
C GLU A 485 -9.11 -36.86 18.79
N THR A 486 -9.08 -37.04 20.13
CA THR A 486 -8.27 -36.23 21.06
C THR A 486 -7.78 -37.06 22.25
N GLN A 487 -6.63 -36.67 22.84
CA GLN A 487 -6.10 -37.32 24.05
C GLN A 487 -6.98 -37.11 25.30
N GLU A 488 -7.80 -36.06 25.30
CA GLU A 488 -8.78 -35.81 26.35
C GLU A 488 -9.87 -36.90 26.39
N LYS A 489 -10.37 -37.33 25.23
CA LYS A 489 -11.33 -38.44 25.12
C LYS A 489 -10.75 -39.76 25.65
N VAL A 490 -9.46 -40.02 25.37
CA VAL A 490 -8.73 -41.18 25.92
C VAL A 490 -8.64 -41.10 27.44
N SER A 491 -8.30 -39.92 27.98
CA SER A 491 -8.18 -39.69 29.42
C SER A 491 -9.53 -39.85 30.15
N GLU A 492 -10.62 -39.39 29.54
CA GLU A 492 -11.98 -39.58 30.08
C GLU A 492 -12.40 -41.06 30.08
N ALA A 493 -12.10 -41.80 29.01
CA ALA A 493 -12.38 -43.23 28.93
C ALA A 493 -11.62 -44.04 29.99
N ILE A 494 -10.35 -43.72 30.25
CA ILE A 494 -9.57 -44.31 31.35
C ILE A 494 -10.31 -44.11 32.69
N LYS A 495 -10.73 -42.88 32.98
CA LYS A 495 -11.41 -42.54 34.23
C LYS A 495 -12.74 -43.28 34.41
N LEU A 496 -13.53 -43.38 33.34
CA LEU A 496 -14.80 -44.10 33.36
C LEU A 496 -14.60 -45.60 33.57
N LEU A 497 -13.63 -46.21 32.89
CA LEU A 497 -13.32 -47.64 33.05
C LEU A 497 -12.77 -47.94 34.45
N GLN A 498 -11.86 -47.12 34.99
CA GLN A 498 -11.38 -47.25 36.38
C GLN A 498 -12.54 -47.19 37.37
N LYS A 499 -13.44 -46.24 37.21
CA LYS A 499 -14.62 -46.09 38.08
C LYS A 499 -15.56 -47.30 38.00
N ALA A 500 -15.68 -47.94 36.83
CA ALA A 500 -16.46 -49.15 36.69
C ALA A 500 -15.80 -50.34 37.41
N ILE A 501 -14.47 -50.46 37.32
CA ILE A 501 -13.69 -51.47 38.06
C ILE A 501 -13.84 -51.28 39.58
N GLU A 502 -13.70 -50.04 40.07
CA GLU A 502 -13.85 -49.71 41.50
C GLU A 502 -15.25 -50.01 42.06
N ARG A 503 -16.26 -50.04 41.18
CA ARG A 503 -17.66 -50.32 41.54
C ARG A 503 -18.04 -51.79 41.41
N LEU A 504 -17.09 -52.67 41.08
CA LEU A 504 -17.33 -54.10 41.12
C LEU A 504 -17.70 -54.55 42.54
N GLU A 505 -18.84 -55.22 42.65
CA GLU A 505 -19.34 -55.75 43.91
C GLU A 505 -19.17 -57.27 43.91
N ARG A 506 -18.35 -57.81 44.81
CA ARG A 506 -18.10 -59.27 44.89
C ARG A 506 -19.30 -60.00 45.49
N ILE A 507 -19.57 -61.21 45.01
CA ILE A 507 -20.52 -62.13 45.66
C ILE A 507 -19.84 -62.69 46.92
N ILE A 508 -20.42 -62.48 48.10
CA ILE A 508 -19.88 -62.96 49.39
C ILE A 508 -20.72 -64.14 49.89
N GLU A 509 -20.12 -65.33 50.00
CA GLU A 509 -20.62 -66.46 50.82
C GLU A 509 -19.97 -66.43 52.22
N PRO A 510 -20.64 -66.90 53.30
CA PRO A 510 -20.24 -66.56 54.67
C PRO A 510 -19.37 -67.58 55.44
N GLU A 511 -18.66 -67.01 56.43
CA GLU A 511 -17.98 -67.54 57.66
C GLU A 511 -16.49 -67.93 57.59
N PRO A 512 -15.66 -67.80 58.66
CA PRO A 512 -15.78 -67.13 59.99
C PRO A 512 -14.59 -66.18 60.40
N ASP A 513 -14.77 -65.35 61.43
CA ASP A 513 -13.78 -64.42 62.07
C ASP A 513 -12.67 -65.14 62.91
N PRO A 514 -11.63 -64.44 63.48
CA PRO A 514 -10.55 -63.66 62.86
C PRO A 514 -9.15 -64.07 63.41
N LYS A 515 -8.04 -63.62 62.79
CA LYS A 515 -6.70 -63.56 63.44
C LYS A 515 -5.97 -62.25 63.08
N PRO A 516 -5.26 -61.62 64.03
CA PRO A 516 -4.70 -60.27 63.91
C PRO A 516 -3.48 -60.19 62.97
N ASP A 517 -3.33 -59.03 62.33
CA ASP A 517 -2.23 -58.66 61.44
C ASP A 517 -0.84 -58.77 62.10
N PRO A 518 0.21 -59.16 61.35
CA PRO A 518 1.58 -59.09 61.82
C PRO A 518 2.04 -57.64 62.05
N GLU A 519 2.76 -57.43 63.15
CA GLU A 519 3.38 -56.18 63.58
C GLU A 519 4.32 -55.60 62.49
N ILE A 520 4.25 -54.29 62.22
CA ILE A 520 5.05 -53.60 61.19
C ILE A 520 6.53 -53.63 61.61
N ASP A 521 7.40 -54.21 60.78
CA ASP A 521 8.83 -54.31 61.05
C ASP A 521 9.56 -53.06 60.54
N ILE A 522 9.98 -52.22 61.49
CA ILE A 522 10.76 -50.98 61.25
C ILE A 522 12.25 -51.18 61.49
N THR A 523 12.69 -52.40 61.83
CA THR A 523 14.06 -52.66 62.32
C THR A 523 15.13 -52.27 61.29
N GLU A 524 14.86 -52.50 60.01
CA GLU A 524 15.79 -52.16 58.93
C GLU A 524 15.89 -50.65 58.71
N LEU A 525 14.75 -49.94 58.69
CA LEU A 525 14.71 -48.49 58.55
C LEU A 525 15.44 -47.79 59.71
N ALA A 526 15.24 -48.25 60.95
CA ALA A 526 15.92 -47.71 62.12
C ALA A 526 17.45 -47.88 62.03
N LYS A 527 17.94 -49.03 61.55
CA LYS A 527 19.38 -49.26 61.33
C LYS A 527 19.95 -48.36 60.23
N LEU A 528 19.20 -48.15 59.15
CA LEU A 528 19.64 -47.34 58.03
C LEU A 528 19.72 -45.85 58.40
N ILE A 529 18.79 -45.36 59.21
CA ILE A 529 18.84 -44.01 59.78
C ILE A 529 20.11 -43.81 60.60
N GLU A 530 20.43 -44.76 61.49
CA GLU A 530 21.64 -44.65 62.31
C GLU A 530 22.92 -44.72 61.47
N HIS A 531 22.93 -45.51 60.38
CA HIS A 531 24.04 -45.50 59.42
C HIS A 531 24.16 -44.15 58.69
N ALA A 532 23.04 -43.57 58.27
CA ALA A 532 22.99 -42.29 57.56
C ALA A 532 23.47 -41.10 58.43
N LYS A 533 23.23 -41.14 59.74
CA LYS A 533 23.65 -40.07 60.67
C LYS A 533 25.16 -39.97 60.89
N VAL A 534 25.93 -40.97 60.48
CA VAL A 534 27.39 -40.98 60.65
C VAL A 534 28.10 -40.09 59.61
N TYR A 535 27.44 -39.74 58.51
CA TYR A 535 28.01 -38.82 57.53
C TYR A 535 28.04 -37.39 58.07
N GLU A 536 29.16 -36.70 57.91
CA GLU A 536 29.39 -35.33 58.39
C GLU A 536 29.55 -34.35 57.23
N GLN A 537 28.94 -33.16 57.33
CA GLN A 537 28.84 -32.18 56.23
C GLN A 537 30.20 -31.83 55.61
N GLU A 538 31.25 -31.72 56.42
CA GLU A 538 32.59 -31.32 55.98
C GLU A 538 33.23 -32.26 54.94
N ASN A 539 32.74 -33.49 54.80
CA ASN A 539 33.26 -34.48 53.86
C ASN A 539 32.50 -34.51 52.52
N TYR A 540 31.40 -33.75 52.39
CA TYR A 540 30.45 -33.84 51.28
C TYR A 540 30.03 -32.47 50.77
N THR A 541 29.52 -32.38 49.54
CA THR A 541 28.99 -31.12 48.99
C THR A 541 27.74 -30.67 49.78
N GLU A 542 27.58 -29.37 49.98
CA GLU A 542 26.47 -28.82 50.78
C GLU A 542 25.10 -29.30 50.26
N THR A 543 24.93 -29.35 48.94
CA THR A 543 23.69 -29.82 48.29
C THR A 543 23.42 -31.31 48.54
N SER A 544 24.42 -32.18 48.36
CA SER A 544 24.22 -33.63 48.53
C SER A 544 24.02 -33.99 50.01
N PHE A 545 24.71 -33.30 50.92
CA PHE A 545 24.54 -33.50 52.35
C PHE A 545 23.19 -33.00 52.87
N ALA A 546 22.70 -31.84 52.39
CA ALA A 546 21.38 -31.33 52.75
C ALA A 546 20.25 -32.29 52.34
N ALA A 547 20.34 -32.90 51.14
CA ALA A 547 19.39 -33.90 50.68
C ALA A 547 19.36 -35.15 51.58
N LEU A 548 20.53 -35.60 52.07
CA LEU A 548 20.60 -36.69 53.03
C LEU A 548 19.94 -36.34 54.38
N GLN A 549 20.18 -35.13 54.90
CA GLN A 549 19.57 -34.67 56.16
C GLN A 549 18.03 -34.62 56.07
N GLU A 550 17.49 -34.18 54.93
CA GLU A 550 16.04 -34.18 54.71
C GLU A 550 15.48 -35.61 54.67
N ALA A 551 16.15 -36.55 53.98
CA ALA A 551 15.73 -37.94 53.92
C ALA A 551 15.76 -38.64 55.29
N ILE A 552 16.76 -38.34 56.13
CA ILE A 552 16.84 -38.83 57.52
C ILE A 552 15.61 -38.32 58.31
N SER A 553 15.30 -37.03 58.22
CA SER A 553 14.18 -36.44 58.96
C SER A 553 12.82 -37.04 58.58
N GLN A 554 12.59 -37.36 57.30
CA GLN A 554 11.36 -38.03 56.89
C GLN A 554 11.33 -39.48 57.37
N SER A 555 12.46 -40.17 57.33
CA SER A 555 12.59 -41.56 57.78
C SER A 555 12.29 -41.75 59.28
N GLU A 556 12.74 -40.81 60.12
CA GLU A 556 12.45 -40.83 61.57
C GLU A 556 10.95 -40.69 61.86
N LYS A 557 10.21 -39.89 61.08
CA LYS A 557 8.75 -39.76 61.24
C LYS A 557 8.02 -41.06 60.92
N VAL A 558 8.50 -41.82 59.94
CA VAL A 558 7.92 -43.12 59.56
C VAL A 558 8.19 -44.15 60.65
N VAL A 559 9.38 -44.15 61.27
CA VAL A 559 9.69 -45.01 62.42
C VAL A 559 8.72 -44.81 63.59
N GLU A 560 8.27 -43.57 63.86
CA GLU A 560 7.32 -43.30 64.95
C GLU A 560 5.86 -43.69 64.65
N LYS A 561 5.44 -43.64 63.38
CA LYS A 561 4.00 -43.60 63.01
C LYS A 561 3.60 -44.44 61.79
N ALA A 562 4.47 -45.33 61.30
CA ALA A 562 4.18 -46.15 60.12
C ALA A 562 2.84 -46.89 60.26
N LYS A 563 2.02 -46.83 59.21
CA LYS A 563 0.71 -47.50 59.17
C LYS A 563 0.71 -48.79 58.36
N THR A 564 1.68 -48.96 57.45
CA THR A 564 1.82 -50.14 56.60
C THR A 564 3.30 -50.50 56.40
N GLN A 565 3.58 -51.78 56.10
CA GLN A 565 4.95 -52.22 55.78
C GLN A 565 5.47 -51.64 54.44
N GLU A 566 4.55 -51.33 53.52
CA GLU A 566 4.88 -50.70 52.23
C GLU A 566 5.48 -49.30 52.43
N GLU A 567 4.89 -48.49 53.32
CA GLU A 567 5.41 -47.16 53.69
C GLU A 567 6.85 -47.25 54.24
N VAL A 568 7.12 -48.24 55.09
CA VAL A 568 8.46 -48.50 55.62
C VAL A 568 9.43 -48.87 54.48
N THR A 569 9.00 -49.73 53.55
CA THR A 569 9.84 -50.23 52.45
C THR A 569 10.17 -49.14 51.43
N GLU A 570 9.21 -48.29 51.09
CA GLU A 570 9.44 -47.12 50.24
C GLU A 570 10.40 -46.12 50.90
N THR A 571 10.24 -45.89 52.20
CA THR A 571 11.10 -44.98 52.97
C THR A 571 12.54 -45.48 53.05
N ILE A 572 12.76 -46.80 53.26
CA ILE A 572 14.10 -47.42 53.20
C ILE A 572 14.74 -47.13 51.83
N THR A 573 13.99 -47.30 50.74
CA THR A 573 14.50 -47.09 49.38
C THR A 573 14.92 -45.64 49.14
N LEU A 574 14.12 -44.67 49.62
CA LEU A 574 14.42 -43.25 49.48
C LEU A 574 15.64 -42.83 50.31
N LEU A 575 15.75 -43.30 51.56
CA LEU A 575 16.90 -43.01 52.41
C LEU A 575 18.18 -43.62 51.84
N GLN A 576 18.13 -44.87 51.35
CA GLN A 576 19.28 -45.49 50.71
C GLN A 576 19.73 -44.71 49.47
N LYS A 577 18.78 -44.25 48.65
CA LYS A 577 19.10 -43.42 47.48
C LYS A 577 19.78 -42.10 47.86
N ALA A 578 19.39 -41.47 48.96
CA ALA A 578 20.03 -40.24 49.44
C ALA A 578 21.46 -40.51 49.94
N ILE A 579 21.71 -41.65 50.60
CA ILE A 579 23.06 -42.08 51.00
C ILE A 579 23.92 -42.34 49.75
N ASP A 580 23.39 -43.06 48.76
CA ASP A 580 24.10 -43.37 47.51
C ASP A 580 24.38 -42.12 46.67
N GLY A 581 23.57 -41.07 46.83
CA GLY A 581 23.71 -39.78 46.18
C GLY A 581 24.65 -38.79 46.87
N LEU A 582 25.34 -39.19 47.95
CA LEU A 582 26.33 -38.34 48.59
C LEU A 582 27.56 -38.11 47.70
N GLU A 583 27.89 -36.85 47.46
CA GLU A 583 29.04 -36.44 46.66
C GLU A 583 30.13 -35.86 47.57
N ARG A 584 31.34 -36.43 47.52
CA ARG A 584 32.45 -35.99 48.39
C ARG A 584 32.87 -34.55 48.08
N ALA A 585 33.11 -33.77 49.14
CA ALA A 585 33.76 -32.48 49.01
C ALA A 585 35.19 -32.69 48.49
N PRO A 586 35.66 -31.93 47.49
CA PRO A 586 37.01 -32.10 46.93
C PRO A 586 38.09 -31.79 47.97
N ASP A 587 39.15 -32.62 48.04
CA ASP A 587 40.30 -32.43 48.93
C ASP A 587 41.02 -31.08 48.67
N PRO A 588 41.50 -30.37 49.70
CA PRO A 588 42.19 -29.10 49.53
C PRO A 588 43.66 -29.33 49.13
N GLU A 589 44.01 -29.06 47.88
CA GLU A 589 45.40 -28.98 47.38
C GLU A 589 45.56 -27.87 46.31
N PRO A 590 46.79 -27.42 46.00
CA PRO A 590 47.27 -26.04 46.15
C PRO A 590 46.97 -25.11 44.96
N GLU A 591 46.91 -23.80 45.25
CA GLU A 591 46.55 -22.73 44.31
C GLU A 591 47.39 -22.68 43.01
N PRO A 592 46.72 -22.65 41.85
CA PRO A 592 47.22 -22.05 40.63
C PRO A 592 46.54 -20.69 40.33
N ASN A 593 47.38 -19.76 39.91
CA ASN A 593 47.22 -18.35 39.48
C ASN A 593 45.85 -17.91 38.85
N PRO A 594 45.40 -16.65 39.09
CA PRO A 594 44.11 -16.12 38.64
C PRO A 594 44.06 -15.70 37.15
N ASP A 595 42.84 -15.75 36.60
CA ASP A 595 42.41 -15.27 35.28
C ASP A 595 42.67 -13.74 35.13
N PRO A 596 42.91 -13.19 33.92
CA PRO A 596 43.33 -11.81 33.74
C PRO A 596 42.22 -10.80 34.04
N GLU A 597 42.60 -9.70 34.68
CA GLU A 597 41.79 -8.54 35.07
C GLU A 597 41.06 -7.93 33.84
N ILE A 598 39.77 -7.57 34.00
CA ILE A 598 38.97 -6.90 32.95
C ILE A 598 39.58 -5.51 32.68
N ASP A 599 39.96 -5.23 31.44
CA ASP A 599 40.63 -3.97 31.07
C ASP A 599 39.60 -2.90 30.66
N THR A 600 39.52 -1.84 31.48
CA THR A 600 38.64 -0.68 31.27
C THR A 600 39.39 0.58 30.83
N THR A 601 40.69 0.49 30.55
CA THR A 601 41.58 1.64 30.33
C THR A 601 41.13 2.52 29.16
N GLU A 602 40.75 1.90 28.04
CA GLU A 602 40.32 2.64 26.84
C GLU A 602 38.92 3.24 26.99
N LEU A 603 38.00 2.54 27.69
CA LEU A 603 36.67 3.07 28.01
C LEU A 603 36.77 4.34 28.87
N ALA A 604 37.66 4.36 29.88
CA ALA A 604 37.89 5.52 30.72
C ALA A 604 38.41 6.74 29.92
N LYS A 605 39.33 6.51 28.96
CA LYS A 605 39.81 7.59 28.07
C LYS A 605 38.72 8.13 27.17
N LEU A 606 37.86 7.25 26.64
CA LEU A 606 36.79 7.65 25.72
C LEU A 606 35.71 8.47 26.44
N ILE A 607 35.37 8.13 27.69
CA ILE A 607 34.48 8.92 28.55
C ILE A 607 35.05 10.32 28.78
N GLU A 608 36.33 10.44 29.10
CA GLU A 608 36.98 11.75 29.28
C GLU A 608 36.98 12.58 27.99
N HIS A 609 37.20 11.96 26.82
CA HIS A 609 37.10 12.64 25.53
C HIS A 609 35.67 13.15 25.25
N ALA A 610 34.65 12.32 25.52
CA ALA A 610 33.25 12.67 25.31
C ALA A 610 32.77 13.84 26.19
N ARG A 611 33.33 14.01 27.39
CA ARG A 611 32.97 15.07 28.33
C ARG A 611 33.41 16.48 27.90
N VAL A 612 34.31 16.59 26.91
CA VAL A 612 34.81 17.88 26.43
C VAL A 612 33.79 18.61 25.56
N TYR A 613 32.80 17.91 25.01
CA TYR A 613 31.75 18.54 24.20
C TYR A 613 30.75 19.30 25.07
N GLU A 614 30.48 20.55 24.70
CA GLU A 614 29.53 21.44 25.39
C GLU A 614 28.29 21.71 24.51
N ILE A 615 27.11 21.77 25.14
CA ILE A 615 25.81 21.89 24.46
C ILE A 615 25.72 23.08 23.50
N ASP A 616 26.38 24.20 23.82
CA ASP A 616 26.31 25.46 23.06
C ASP A 616 26.81 25.35 21.60
N ASN A 617 27.46 24.24 21.25
CA ASN A 617 27.99 23.98 19.91
C ASN A 617 27.20 22.93 19.12
N PHE A 618 26.23 22.23 19.73
CA PHE A 618 25.55 21.08 19.13
C PHE A 618 24.02 21.13 19.26
N THR A 619 23.29 20.45 18.37
CA THR A 619 21.83 20.36 18.45
C THR A 619 21.41 19.69 19.76
N GLU A 620 20.30 20.14 20.36
CA GLU A 620 19.80 19.57 21.63
C GLU A 620 19.62 18.05 21.53
N THR A 621 19.13 17.56 20.39
CA THR A 621 18.91 16.14 20.12
C THR A 621 20.21 15.34 20.09
N SER A 622 21.20 15.76 19.30
CA SER A 622 22.48 15.02 19.18
C SER A 622 23.28 15.09 20.50
N PHE A 623 23.22 16.21 21.20
CA PHE A 623 23.87 16.36 22.50
C PHE A 623 23.20 15.50 23.59
N ALA A 624 21.87 15.39 23.60
CA ALA A 624 21.16 14.52 24.53
C ALA A 624 21.51 13.03 24.31
N ALA A 625 21.67 12.60 23.06
CA ALA A 625 22.11 11.25 22.73
C ALA A 625 23.53 10.96 23.25
N LEU A 626 24.46 11.91 23.11
CA LEU A 626 25.81 11.80 23.68
C LEU A 626 25.79 11.66 25.22
N GLN A 627 24.98 12.47 25.91
CA GLN A 627 24.86 12.41 27.37
C GLN A 627 24.30 11.05 27.85
N GLN A 628 23.34 10.49 27.11
CA GLN A 628 22.81 9.16 27.40
C GLN A 628 23.88 8.06 27.25
N ALA A 629 24.70 8.13 26.19
CA ALA A 629 25.78 7.18 25.95
C ALA A 629 26.88 7.27 27.02
N ILE A 630 27.24 8.48 27.47
CA ILE A 630 28.17 8.69 28.59
C ILE A 630 27.64 8.02 29.87
N SER A 631 26.36 8.22 30.20
CA SER A 631 25.75 7.62 31.40
C SER A 631 25.73 6.08 31.37
N GLN A 632 25.53 5.48 30.20
CA GLN A 632 25.60 4.03 30.04
C GLN A 632 27.03 3.50 30.21
N ALA A 633 28.01 4.17 29.61
CA ALA A 633 29.43 3.83 29.72
C ALA A 633 29.94 3.91 31.18
N GLU A 634 29.53 4.93 31.94
CA GLU A 634 29.90 5.10 33.35
C GLU A 634 29.34 3.99 34.24
N LYS A 635 28.10 3.56 34.01
CA LYS A 635 27.48 2.45 34.77
C LYS A 635 28.23 1.13 34.56
N VAL A 636 28.70 0.86 33.35
CA VAL A 636 29.51 -0.33 33.06
C VAL A 636 30.91 -0.20 33.67
N MET A 637 31.47 1.00 33.73
CA MET A 637 32.76 1.25 34.35
C MET A 637 32.76 1.05 35.88
N GLU A 638 31.62 1.27 36.56
CA GLU A 638 31.49 1.05 38.01
C GLU A 638 31.54 -0.42 38.42
N ASN A 639 31.05 -1.34 37.57
CA ASN A 639 31.03 -2.78 37.85
C ASN A 639 31.03 -3.61 36.54
N PRO A 640 32.17 -3.72 35.84
CA PRO A 640 32.23 -4.42 34.57
C PRO A 640 32.09 -5.92 34.78
N LYS A 641 31.12 -6.56 34.12
CA LYS A 641 30.88 -8.01 34.27
C LYS A 641 31.70 -8.85 33.30
N SER A 642 32.14 -8.26 32.19
CA SER A 642 32.98 -8.92 31.19
C SER A 642 33.67 -7.91 30.26
N GLN A 643 34.75 -8.33 29.59
CA GLN A 643 35.39 -7.52 28.55
C GLN A 643 34.46 -7.22 27.35
N ALA A 644 33.49 -8.10 27.09
CA ALA A 644 32.51 -7.91 26.01
C ALA A 644 31.57 -6.73 26.31
N GLU A 645 31.11 -6.60 27.56
CA GLU A 645 30.25 -5.49 28.00
C GLU A 645 30.99 -4.15 27.90
N VAL A 646 32.28 -4.12 28.28
CA VAL A 646 33.15 -2.94 28.12
C VAL A 646 33.28 -2.55 26.64
N SER A 647 33.46 -3.53 25.75
CA SER A 647 33.62 -3.28 24.31
C SER A 647 32.33 -2.76 23.66
N GLU A 648 31.17 -3.25 24.10
CA GLU A 648 29.87 -2.84 23.58
C GLU A 648 29.56 -1.37 23.90
N VAL A 649 29.77 -0.94 25.15
CA VAL A 649 29.54 0.47 25.53
C VAL A 649 30.55 1.42 24.90
N MET A 650 31.78 0.98 24.61
CA MET A 650 32.74 1.77 23.85
C MET A 650 32.24 2.08 22.43
N ILE A 651 31.65 1.08 21.75
CA ILE A 651 31.10 1.27 20.40
C ILE A 651 29.94 2.26 20.41
N LEU A 652 29.02 2.13 21.38
CA LEU A 652 27.88 3.03 21.51
C LEU A 652 28.31 4.47 21.82
N LEU A 653 29.29 4.65 22.71
CA LEU A 653 29.83 5.96 23.03
C LEU A 653 30.56 6.61 21.84
N GLN A 654 31.37 5.84 21.10
CA GLN A 654 32.04 6.34 19.90
C GLN A 654 31.03 6.76 18.83
N LYS A 655 29.99 5.96 18.61
CA LYS A 655 28.93 6.28 17.66
C LYS A 655 28.23 7.60 18.02
N ALA A 656 27.90 7.81 19.29
CA ALA A 656 27.26 9.05 19.74
C ALA A 656 28.17 10.29 19.57
N ILE A 657 29.49 10.13 19.65
CA ILE A 657 30.45 11.19 19.34
C ILE A 657 30.46 11.50 17.83
N ASP A 658 30.46 10.47 17.00
CA ASP A 658 30.50 10.60 15.53
C ASP A 658 29.22 11.24 14.97
N GLU A 659 28.08 11.04 15.64
CA GLU A 659 26.76 11.57 15.28
C GLU A 659 26.46 12.96 15.89
N LEU A 660 27.43 13.63 16.51
CA LEU A 660 27.25 14.99 17.03
C LEU A 660 27.00 16.01 15.90
N GLU A 661 25.85 16.67 15.94
CA GLU A 661 25.45 17.67 14.94
C GLU A 661 25.68 19.08 15.46
N ARG A 662 26.45 19.91 14.75
CA ARG A 662 26.72 21.28 15.17
C ARG A 662 25.51 22.20 14.98
N VAL A 663 25.29 23.13 15.91
CA VAL A 663 24.39 24.27 15.67
C VAL A 663 25.02 25.15 14.59
N THR A 664 24.34 25.36 13.47
CA THR A 664 24.71 26.38 12.50
C THR A 664 24.49 27.76 13.15
N LYS A 665 25.58 28.44 13.53
CA LYS A 665 25.49 29.87 13.87
C LYS A 665 24.96 30.61 12.64
N PRO A 666 23.97 31.50 12.76
CA PRO A 666 23.59 32.35 11.65
C PRO A 666 24.81 33.17 11.22
N GLU A 667 25.09 33.19 9.92
CA GLU A 667 25.99 34.18 9.34
C GLU A 667 25.54 35.58 9.76
N PRO A 668 26.46 36.52 10.02
CA PRO A 668 26.08 37.91 10.19
C PRO A 668 25.39 38.36 8.89
N ASP A 669 24.13 38.78 9.04
CA ASP A 669 23.26 39.30 7.98
C ASP A 669 24.06 40.26 7.08
N PRO A 670 24.12 40.06 5.75
CA PRO A 670 24.72 41.05 4.86
C PRO A 670 23.98 42.37 5.05
N GLU A 671 24.72 43.44 5.35
CA GLU A 671 24.20 44.81 5.50
C GLU A 671 23.10 45.07 4.47
N VAL A 672 21.85 45.15 4.95
CA VAL A 672 20.73 45.61 4.14
C VAL A 672 21.09 47.01 3.65
N ASP A 673 21.32 47.15 2.35
CA ASP A 673 21.50 48.44 1.69
C ASP A 673 20.20 49.24 1.81
N THR A 674 20.10 50.02 2.88
CA THR A 674 18.99 50.94 3.16
C THR A 674 19.07 52.22 2.32
N SER A 675 19.99 52.32 1.35
CA SER A 675 20.09 53.51 0.48
C SER A 675 18.86 53.67 -0.41
N ALA A 676 18.22 52.58 -0.82
CA ALA A 676 16.98 52.61 -1.59
C ALA A 676 15.79 53.09 -0.74
N LEU A 677 15.71 52.64 0.52
CA LEU A 677 14.66 53.04 1.46
C LEU A 677 14.84 54.50 1.92
N SER A 678 16.08 54.94 2.10
CA SER A 678 16.41 56.33 2.45
C SER A 678 16.03 57.30 1.32
N LYS A 679 16.25 56.93 0.05
CA LYS A 679 15.81 57.72 -1.12
C LYS A 679 14.29 57.79 -1.26
N LEU A 680 13.58 56.69 -0.94
CA LEU A 680 12.11 56.65 -0.94
C LEU A 680 11.50 57.51 0.18
N ILE A 681 12.11 57.52 1.37
CA ILE A 681 11.68 58.38 2.49
C ILE A 681 11.97 59.86 2.22
N GLU A 682 13.08 60.20 1.57
CA GLU A 682 13.38 61.58 1.18
C GLU A 682 12.42 62.09 0.08
N HIS A 683 12.09 61.23 -0.90
CA HIS A 683 11.10 61.57 -1.93
C HIS A 683 9.70 61.77 -1.33
N ALA A 684 9.28 60.88 -0.41
CA ALA A 684 7.99 60.98 0.29
C ALA A 684 7.89 62.16 1.27
N LYS A 685 9.02 62.72 1.73
CA LYS A 685 9.07 63.97 2.52
C LYS A 685 9.11 65.24 1.66
N SER A 686 9.28 65.10 0.33
CA SER A 686 9.34 66.21 -0.64
C SER A 686 8.05 66.38 -1.46
N ILE A 687 7.06 65.49 -1.26
CA ILE A 687 5.67 65.60 -1.71
C ILE A 687 4.84 66.05 -0.52
#